data_AF-A0A1Z8R6H2-F1
#
_entry.id   AF-A0A1Z8R6H2-F1
#
_cell.length_a   1.000
_cell.length_b   1.000
_cell.length_c   1.000
_cell.angle_alpha   90.00
_cell.angle_beta   90.00
_cell.angle_gamma   90.00
#
_symmetry.space_group_name_H-M   'P 1'
#
loop_
_entity.id
_entity.type
_entity.pdbx_description
1 polymer ?
#
loop_
_entity_poly.entity_id
_entity_poly.type
_entity_poly.pdbx_seq_one_letter_code
_entity_poly.pdbx_strand_id
1 'polypeptide(L)'
;MAMIVNTNVSSLTAQRSLAQSSNMLDSAMERLSTGSKINSASDDAAGLAIVQRMTAQINGLAMAVKNANDGIALTQSVEGALVEVSDMLQRLRELSVQAANATNTDIDRNFIQEEVNLLLAEISRVSSNTRFNNQPVLDGTFLNKQLQVGTEGGEVITMSVDSVSASALGSYQITGDRIEAQAGDGAGSYANITDATDDIILNGNSISKTIDVAAADSAKNVAAKINAVSGELGVTATAKTYALLNSEYATDQTYSILVNNVTTGSFVISSSNVTDAVDKINAISGSTGVTAQATNDFKVRLYAQDGADILVESQTSGQTALRMQSVSHDGTSVQPSQVWHRATADTTGGSGAASAARGELGAADGTYTLVQKSTGQTWTFAVSSATTSEPTAAELQADLNGITGVSGFKVAAITSNATDLMVTATEEFGAFEIYSGTDITASTTRQTFSGVGKHIEIATGSLTDGSKTWVIRNDNTGKTYEFTFTADQDVANTNIDNVEAALHAHADLIGFSAYADHTTDTTLHIHGSAEFGDWTLVDTSDSAIANVTENHAGGINNFDLALAAGGSSNDAVTVQGTISLASSKSFSVTQSAEETNAVTDPDTATGGLTNDNYFVTRAADLSTISNVDLRTTSGAGAAITVLDGAIEKVSSMRADLGAIENRLSHTVSNLMNVAENTADARSRINDADYSIESANLAKSQVLQQAGAAMLAQANARSQLVLQLLQ
;
A
#
# COMPACT_ATOMS: atom_id res chain seq x y z
N MET A 1 -15.98 -99.38 -48.76
CA MET A 1 -15.71 -99.17 -47.33
C MET A 1 -15.21 -100.46 -46.74
N ALA A 2 -13.99 -100.50 -46.21
CA ALA A 2 -13.48 -101.66 -45.50
C ALA A 2 -14.22 -101.77 -44.14
N MET A 3 -14.90 -102.88 -43.88
CA MET A 3 -15.55 -103.13 -42.59
C MET A 3 -14.52 -103.69 -41.61
N ILE A 4 -14.12 -102.88 -40.63
CA ILE A 4 -13.17 -103.24 -39.58
C ILE A 4 -13.96 -103.39 -38.27
N VAL A 5 -14.00 -104.59 -37.70
CA VAL A 5 -14.90 -104.95 -36.58
C VAL A 5 -14.33 -104.55 -35.20
N ASN A 6 -13.00 -104.42 -35.09
CA ASN A 6 -12.33 -104.10 -33.82
C ASN A 6 -12.37 -102.60 -33.44
N THR A 7 -12.70 -101.73 -34.39
CA THR A 7 -12.80 -100.28 -34.15
C THR A 7 -14.10 -99.77 -34.74
N ASN A 8 -15.13 -99.58 -33.91
CA ASN A 8 -16.43 -99.08 -34.34
C ASN A 8 -16.38 -97.56 -34.56
N VAL A 9 -15.98 -97.16 -35.77
CA VAL A 9 -15.85 -95.75 -36.19
C VAL A 9 -17.19 -95.00 -36.07
N SER A 10 -18.33 -95.68 -36.24
CA SER A 10 -19.67 -95.07 -36.11
C SER A 10 -20.00 -94.72 -34.66
N SER A 11 -19.68 -95.59 -33.71
CA SER A 11 -19.84 -95.32 -32.27
C SER A 11 -18.86 -94.26 -31.79
N LEU A 12 -17.60 -94.28 -32.26
CA LEU A 12 -16.59 -93.28 -31.92
C LEU A 12 -16.91 -91.88 -32.50
N THR A 13 -17.60 -91.84 -33.65
CA THR A 13 -18.09 -90.58 -34.24
C THR A 13 -19.34 -90.08 -33.51
N ALA A 14 -20.24 -90.96 -33.09
CA ALA A 14 -21.38 -90.61 -32.24
C ALA A 14 -20.94 -90.11 -30.85
N GLN A 15 -19.94 -90.74 -30.21
CA GLN A 15 -19.36 -90.28 -28.96
C GLN A 15 -18.71 -88.91 -29.09
N ARG A 16 -17.94 -88.66 -30.15
CA ARG A 16 -17.36 -87.33 -30.43
C ARG A 16 -18.44 -86.27 -30.66
N SER A 17 -19.50 -86.61 -31.39
CA SER A 17 -20.63 -85.69 -31.65
C SER A 17 -21.45 -85.41 -30.38
N LEU A 18 -21.63 -86.41 -29.52
CA LEU A 18 -22.29 -86.27 -28.22
C LEU A 18 -21.45 -85.41 -27.27
N ALA A 19 -20.14 -85.64 -27.19
CA ALA A 19 -19.23 -84.81 -26.40
C ALA A 19 -19.21 -83.35 -26.89
N GLN A 20 -19.22 -83.14 -28.21
CA GLN A 20 -19.33 -81.81 -28.80
C GLN A 20 -20.68 -81.15 -28.46
N SER A 21 -21.78 -81.91 -28.46
CA SER A 21 -23.11 -81.40 -28.08
C SER A 21 -23.23 -81.09 -26.58
N SER A 22 -22.60 -81.88 -25.72
CA SER A 22 -22.53 -81.59 -24.28
C SER A 22 -21.74 -80.29 -24.03
N ASN A 23 -20.59 -80.10 -24.68
CA ASN A 23 -19.82 -78.88 -24.55
C ASN A 23 -20.59 -77.64 -25.05
N MET A 24 -21.37 -77.77 -26.13
CA MET A 24 -22.23 -76.68 -26.63
C MET A 24 -23.38 -76.37 -25.65
N LEU A 25 -23.96 -77.38 -25.01
CA LEU A 25 -24.99 -77.20 -23.99
C LEU A 25 -24.43 -76.49 -22.75
N ASP A 26 -23.26 -76.92 -22.28
CA ASP A 26 -22.60 -76.32 -21.12
C ASP A 26 -22.23 -74.86 -21.37
N SER A 27 -21.69 -74.54 -22.55
CA SER A 27 -21.38 -73.16 -22.95
C SER A 27 -22.65 -72.28 -23.07
N ALA A 28 -23.73 -72.81 -23.64
CA ALA A 28 -24.99 -72.09 -23.74
C ALA A 28 -25.64 -71.85 -22.36
N MET A 29 -25.59 -72.83 -21.47
CA MET A 29 -26.02 -72.70 -20.07
C MET A 29 -25.20 -71.65 -19.33
N GLU A 30 -23.86 -71.68 -19.50
CA GLU A 30 -22.96 -70.72 -18.88
C GLU A 30 -23.26 -69.29 -19.34
N ARG A 31 -23.39 -69.06 -20.65
CA ARG A 31 -23.72 -67.75 -21.23
C ARG A 31 -25.10 -67.25 -20.86
N LEU A 32 -26.10 -68.13 -20.79
CA LEU A 32 -27.45 -67.79 -20.31
C LEU A 32 -27.45 -67.45 -18.81
N SER A 33 -26.64 -68.15 -18.01
CA SER A 33 -26.57 -67.93 -16.57
C SER A 33 -25.80 -66.68 -16.20
N THR A 34 -24.72 -66.36 -16.92
CA THR A 34 -23.91 -65.15 -16.67
C THR A 34 -24.44 -63.93 -17.40
N GLY A 35 -25.30 -64.12 -18.41
CA GLY A 35 -25.72 -63.05 -19.33
C GLY A 35 -24.59 -62.54 -20.22
N SER A 36 -23.42 -63.19 -20.19
CA SER A 36 -22.21 -62.79 -20.90
C SER A 36 -21.84 -63.84 -21.95
N LYS A 37 -21.61 -63.38 -23.18
CA LYS A 37 -21.09 -64.15 -24.30
C LYS A 37 -19.64 -64.58 -24.08
N ILE A 38 -18.85 -63.79 -23.33
CA ILE A 38 -17.43 -64.05 -23.05
C ILE A 38 -17.29 -64.32 -21.55
N ASN A 39 -17.05 -65.57 -21.15
CA ASN A 39 -16.91 -65.95 -19.74
C ASN A 39 -15.48 -66.35 -19.39
N SER A 40 -14.73 -66.87 -20.37
CA SER A 40 -13.34 -67.28 -20.21
C SER A 40 -12.44 -66.74 -21.33
N ALA A 41 -11.13 -66.72 -21.09
CA ALA A 41 -10.14 -66.33 -22.11
C ALA A 41 -10.11 -67.28 -23.31
N SER A 42 -10.67 -68.49 -23.15
CA SER A 42 -10.79 -69.49 -24.22
C SER A 42 -11.92 -69.17 -25.21
N ASP A 43 -12.91 -68.37 -24.81
CA ASP A 43 -14.06 -68.02 -25.66
C ASP A 43 -13.69 -66.96 -26.71
N ASP A 44 -13.00 -65.90 -26.27
CA ASP A 44 -12.44 -64.85 -27.13
C ASP A 44 -11.39 -64.04 -26.34
N ALA A 45 -10.11 -64.32 -26.55
CA ALA A 45 -9.02 -63.64 -25.84
C ALA A 45 -8.94 -62.13 -26.16
N ALA A 46 -9.23 -61.73 -27.41
CA ALA A 46 -9.18 -60.33 -27.82
C ALA A 46 -10.42 -59.56 -27.31
N GLY A 47 -11.60 -60.18 -27.41
CA GLY A 47 -12.85 -59.65 -26.87
C GLY A 47 -12.77 -59.46 -25.35
N LEU A 48 -12.24 -60.46 -24.62
CA LEU A 48 -12.02 -60.35 -23.17
C LEU A 48 -11.07 -59.20 -22.81
N ALA A 49 -9.96 -59.03 -23.54
CA ALA A 49 -9.02 -57.92 -23.29
C ALA A 49 -9.66 -56.54 -23.53
N ILE A 50 -10.49 -56.40 -24.56
CA ILE A 50 -11.22 -55.15 -24.83
C ILE A 50 -12.25 -54.89 -23.73
N VAL A 51 -13.02 -55.91 -23.32
CA VAL A 51 -14.02 -55.80 -22.24
C VAL A 51 -13.36 -55.45 -20.90
N GLN A 52 -12.20 -56.02 -20.61
CA GLN A 52 -11.41 -55.67 -19.42
C GLN A 52 -10.93 -54.22 -19.45
N ARG A 53 -10.44 -53.74 -20.60
CA ARG A 53 -10.05 -52.33 -20.78
C ARG A 53 -11.25 -51.39 -20.66
N MET A 54 -12.37 -51.71 -21.31
CA MET A 54 -13.61 -50.91 -21.22
C MET A 54 -14.16 -50.91 -19.79
N THR A 55 -14.06 -52.03 -19.06
CA THR A 55 -14.45 -52.09 -17.65
C THR A 55 -13.56 -51.22 -16.77
N ALA A 56 -12.25 -51.24 -17.00
CA ALA A 56 -11.31 -50.33 -16.32
C ALA A 56 -11.63 -48.87 -16.63
N GLN A 57 -11.94 -48.54 -17.89
CA GLN A 57 -12.35 -47.19 -18.31
C GLN A 57 -13.67 -46.77 -17.65
N ILE A 58 -14.71 -47.59 -17.67
CA ILE A 58 -16.00 -47.28 -17.02
C ILE A 58 -15.81 -47.03 -15.52
N ASN A 59 -15.03 -47.88 -14.85
CA ASN A 59 -14.73 -47.70 -13.43
C ASN A 59 -13.93 -46.42 -13.17
N GLY A 60 -12.97 -46.10 -14.05
CA GLY A 60 -12.21 -44.86 -14.00
C GLY A 60 -13.09 -43.62 -14.24
N LEU A 61 -14.00 -43.67 -15.21
CA LEU A 61 -14.98 -42.60 -15.49
C LEU A 61 -15.95 -42.41 -14.32
N ALA A 62 -16.41 -43.49 -13.69
CA ALA A 62 -17.26 -43.42 -12.51
C ALA A 62 -16.53 -42.75 -11.33
N MET A 63 -15.25 -43.06 -11.13
CA MET A 63 -14.42 -42.37 -10.13
C MET A 63 -14.16 -40.91 -10.51
N ALA A 64 -13.95 -40.61 -11.79
CA ALA A 64 -13.79 -39.23 -12.27
C ALA A 64 -15.05 -38.39 -12.06
N VAL A 65 -16.25 -38.94 -12.33
CA VAL A 65 -17.54 -38.28 -12.02
C VAL A 65 -17.66 -38.03 -10.52
N LYS A 66 -17.31 -39.03 -9.70
CA LYS A 66 -17.33 -38.88 -8.24
C LYS A 66 -16.38 -37.77 -7.78
N ASN A 67 -15.12 -37.77 -8.26
CA ASN A 67 -14.14 -36.74 -7.93
C ASN A 67 -14.65 -35.36 -8.35
N ALA A 68 -15.23 -35.22 -9.54
CA ALA A 68 -15.79 -33.97 -10.01
C ALA A 68 -16.95 -33.47 -9.12
N ASN A 69 -17.84 -34.37 -8.66
CA ASN A 69 -18.89 -34.04 -7.70
C ASN A 69 -18.33 -33.66 -6.31
N ASP A 70 -17.27 -34.34 -5.85
CA ASP A 70 -16.57 -33.96 -4.61
C ASP A 70 -15.94 -32.56 -4.76
N GLY A 71 -15.44 -32.22 -5.95
CA GLY A 71 -14.99 -30.87 -6.31
C GLY A 71 -16.10 -29.83 -6.25
N ILE A 72 -17.29 -30.13 -6.77
CA ILE A 72 -18.47 -29.25 -6.68
C ILE A 72 -18.88 -29.03 -5.21
N ALA A 73 -18.92 -30.10 -4.41
CA ALA A 73 -19.25 -30.00 -2.99
C ALA A 73 -18.22 -29.14 -2.22
N LEU A 74 -16.93 -29.28 -2.55
CA LEU A 74 -15.87 -28.42 -2.04
C LEU A 74 -16.11 -26.96 -2.43
N THR A 75 -16.33 -26.65 -3.72
CA THR A 75 -16.53 -25.25 -4.14
C THR A 75 -17.77 -24.63 -3.52
N GLN A 76 -18.86 -25.39 -3.36
CA GLN A 76 -20.08 -24.91 -2.70
C GLN A 76 -19.86 -24.63 -1.20
N SER A 77 -19.07 -25.46 -0.51
CA SER A 77 -18.71 -25.21 0.89
C SER A 77 -17.84 -23.97 1.05
N VAL A 78 -16.91 -23.72 0.11
CA VAL A 78 -16.07 -22.53 0.10
C VAL A 78 -16.91 -21.30 -0.22
N GLU A 79 -17.77 -21.36 -1.24
CA GLU A 79 -18.66 -20.27 -1.65
C GLU A 79 -19.59 -19.85 -0.50
N GLY A 80 -20.16 -20.80 0.25
CA GLY A 80 -20.97 -20.50 1.43
C GLY A 80 -20.21 -19.68 2.48
N ALA A 81 -18.95 -20.03 2.75
CA ALA A 81 -18.11 -19.26 3.66
C ALA A 81 -17.71 -17.89 3.10
N LEU A 82 -17.50 -17.77 1.77
CA LEU A 82 -17.22 -16.49 1.11
C LEU A 82 -18.42 -15.54 1.14
N VAL A 83 -19.66 -16.05 1.11
CA VAL A 83 -20.87 -15.23 1.29
C VAL A 83 -20.90 -14.60 2.68
N GLU A 84 -20.63 -15.38 3.73
CA GLU A 84 -20.56 -14.85 5.10
C GLU A 84 -19.45 -13.79 5.25
N VAL A 85 -18.28 -14.01 4.65
CA VAL A 85 -17.20 -13.00 4.64
C VAL A 85 -17.62 -11.74 3.88
N SER A 86 -18.29 -11.89 2.73
CA SER A 86 -18.82 -10.76 1.94
C SER A 86 -19.81 -9.93 2.76
N ASP A 87 -20.73 -10.57 3.49
CA ASP A 87 -21.72 -9.87 4.31
C ASP A 87 -21.07 -9.13 5.49
N MET A 88 -20.06 -9.73 6.12
CA MET A 88 -19.26 -9.05 7.15
C MET A 88 -18.45 -7.87 6.60
N LEU A 89 -17.88 -7.97 5.41
CA LEU A 89 -17.17 -6.86 4.76
C LEU A 89 -18.13 -5.72 4.39
N GLN A 90 -19.34 -6.04 3.92
CA GLN A 90 -20.37 -5.02 3.69
C GLN A 90 -20.77 -4.33 4.99
N ARG A 91 -20.91 -5.08 6.10
CA ARG A 91 -21.17 -4.49 7.42
C ARG A 91 -20.02 -3.60 7.90
N LEU A 92 -18.77 -4.02 7.72
CA LEU A 92 -17.59 -3.19 8.01
C LEU A 92 -17.61 -1.89 7.21
N ARG A 93 -18.05 -1.95 5.95
CA ARG A 93 -18.19 -0.78 5.07
C ARG A 93 -19.28 0.16 5.55
N GLU A 94 -20.44 -0.36 5.97
CA GLU A 94 -21.51 0.45 6.58
C GLU A 94 -21.02 1.21 7.82
N LEU A 95 -20.30 0.52 8.70
CA LEU A 95 -19.71 1.11 9.91
C LEU A 95 -18.67 2.19 9.57
N SER A 96 -17.86 1.97 8.53
CA SER A 96 -16.88 2.95 8.05
C SER A 96 -17.57 4.21 7.50
N VAL A 97 -18.63 4.05 6.71
CA VAL A 97 -19.45 5.18 6.23
C VAL A 97 -20.15 5.89 7.38
N GLN A 98 -20.62 5.14 8.38
CA GLN A 98 -21.19 5.73 9.59
C GLN A 98 -20.15 6.58 10.31
N ALA A 99 -18.98 6.02 10.63
CA ALA A 99 -17.88 6.68 11.35
C ALA A 99 -17.31 7.91 10.62
N ALA A 100 -17.37 7.93 9.29
CA ALA A 100 -16.93 9.05 8.45
C ALA A 100 -17.78 10.32 8.64
N ASN A 101 -18.99 10.24 9.21
CA ASN A 101 -19.81 11.42 9.47
C ASN A 101 -19.22 12.29 10.60
N ALA A 102 -19.04 13.58 10.31
CA ALA A 102 -18.54 14.57 11.27
C ALA A 102 -19.45 14.79 12.49
N THR A 103 -20.72 14.37 12.42
CA THR A 103 -21.67 14.46 13.55
C THR A 103 -21.40 13.42 14.64
N ASN A 104 -20.60 12.39 14.38
CA ASN A 104 -20.21 11.42 15.39
C ASN A 104 -19.11 11.98 16.28
N THR A 105 -19.20 11.70 17.58
CA THR A 105 -18.16 12.04 18.55
C THR A 105 -17.03 11.00 18.52
N ASP A 106 -15.88 11.34 19.13
CA ASP A 106 -14.78 10.38 19.31
C ASP A 106 -15.21 9.15 20.12
N ILE A 107 -16.16 9.31 21.05
CA ILE A 107 -16.72 8.21 21.84
C ILE A 107 -17.53 7.26 20.94
N ASP A 108 -18.37 7.82 20.06
CA ASP A 108 -19.17 7.01 19.13
C ASP A 108 -18.28 6.23 18.16
N ARG A 109 -17.22 6.87 17.63
CA ARG A 109 -16.25 6.19 16.76
C ARG A 109 -15.49 5.06 17.48
N ASN A 110 -15.19 5.22 18.77
CA ASN A 110 -14.59 4.15 19.55
C ASN A 110 -15.52 2.94 19.72
N PHE A 111 -16.82 3.14 19.96
CA PHE A 111 -17.77 2.02 20.00
C PHE A 111 -17.94 1.33 18.64
N ILE A 112 -17.96 2.10 17.55
CA ILE A 112 -17.97 1.54 16.19
C ILE A 112 -16.71 0.71 15.95
N GLN A 113 -15.54 1.17 16.40
CA GLN A 113 -14.29 0.42 16.27
C GLN A 113 -14.31 -0.92 17.03
N GLU A 114 -14.98 -0.99 18.19
CA GLU A 114 -15.14 -2.25 18.91
C GLU A 114 -15.97 -3.27 18.10
N GLU A 115 -17.04 -2.84 17.43
CA GLU A 115 -17.83 -3.70 16.52
C GLU A 115 -16.98 -4.16 15.32
N VAL A 116 -16.19 -3.25 14.74
CA VAL A 116 -15.25 -3.58 13.65
C VAL A 116 -14.25 -4.65 14.09
N ASN A 117 -13.65 -4.51 15.27
CA ASN A 117 -12.68 -5.48 15.79
C ASN A 117 -13.30 -6.88 15.95
N LEU A 118 -14.57 -6.97 16.36
CA LEU A 118 -15.29 -8.24 16.46
C LEU A 118 -15.54 -8.88 15.08
N LEU A 119 -15.94 -8.07 14.09
CA LEU A 119 -16.13 -8.55 12.71
C LEU A 119 -14.82 -9.01 12.08
N LEU A 120 -13.71 -8.31 12.29
CA LEU A 120 -12.39 -8.71 11.81
C LEU A 120 -11.92 -10.02 12.45
N ALA A 121 -12.17 -10.20 13.75
CA ALA A 121 -11.90 -11.45 14.44
C ALA A 121 -12.74 -12.60 13.87
N GLU A 122 -14.01 -12.34 13.55
CA GLU A 122 -14.90 -13.33 12.97
C GLU A 122 -14.51 -13.72 11.54
N ILE A 123 -14.13 -12.76 10.69
CA ILE A 123 -13.57 -13.03 9.35
C ILE A 123 -12.33 -13.94 9.46
N SER A 124 -11.42 -13.63 10.39
CA SER A 124 -10.21 -14.43 10.64
C SER A 124 -10.55 -15.84 11.16
N ARG A 125 -11.62 -15.96 11.97
CA ARG A 125 -12.15 -17.24 12.44
C ARG A 125 -12.74 -18.07 11.29
N VAL A 126 -13.51 -17.46 10.38
CA VAL A 126 -14.06 -18.14 9.20
C VAL A 126 -12.94 -18.65 8.30
N SER A 127 -11.91 -17.83 8.05
CA SER A 127 -10.72 -18.22 7.26
C SER A 127 -10.01 -19.46 7.84
N SER A 128 -9.77 -19.49 9.16
CA SER A 128 -9.02 -20.55 9.84
C SER A 128 -9.82 -21.82 10.14
N ASN A 129 -11.14 -21.70 10.34
CA ASN A 129 -12.01 -22.83 10.70
C ASN A 129 -12.70 -23.50 9.50
N THR A 130 -12.78 -22.84 8.34
CA THR A 130 -13.39 -23.46 7.16
C THR A 130 -12.48 -24.55 6.63
N ARG A 131 -12.96 -25.79 6.72
CA ARG A 131 -12.21 -26.98 6.32
C ARG A 131 -13.06 -27.90 5.47
N PHE A 132 -12.43 -28.49 4.47
CA PHE A 132 -12.99 -29.61 3.71
C PHE A 132 -12.11 -30.83 3.92
N ASN A 133 -12.69 -31.93 4.40
CA ASN A 133 -11.95 -33.16 4.71
C ASN A 133 -10.69 -32.91 5.59
N ASN A 134 -10.84 -32.12 6.66
CA ASN A 134 -9.79 -31.66 7.57
C ASN A 134 -8.68 -30.78 6.97
N GLN A 135 -8.77 -30.37 5.72
CA GLN A 135 -7.83 -29.43 5.11
C GLN A 135 -8.41 -28.01 5.16
N PRO A 136 -7.66 -27.00 5.61
CA PRO A 136 -8.08 -25.61 5.50
C PRO A 136 -8.12 -25.20 4.03
N VAL A 137 -9.15 -24.44 3.67
CA VAL A 137 -9.43 -24.07 2.27
C VAL A 137 -9.36 -22.56 2.03
N LEU A 138 -9.41 -21.74 3.10
CA LEU A 138 -9.55 -20.29 3.04
C LEU A 138 -8.38 -19.53 3.72
N ASP A 139 -7.30 -20.24 4.04
CA ASP A 139 -6.10 -19.67 4.68
C ASP A 139 -5.00 -19.26 3.67
N GLY A 140 -5.21 -19.53 2.38
CA GLY A 140 -4.25 -19.28 1.31
C GLY A 140 -3.27 -20.42 1.05
N THR A 141 -3.38 -21.55 1.78
CA THR A 141 -2.55 -22.75 1.51
C THR A 141 -3.16 -23.66 0.43
N PHE A 142 -4.41 -23.40 0.05
CA PHE A 142 -5.18 -24.18 -0.92
C PHE A 142 -4.88 -23.75 -2.36
N LEU A 143 -3.60 -23.73 -2.74
CA LEU A 143 -3.15 -23.32 -4.06
C LEU A 143 -2.81 -24.53 -4.95
N ASN A 144 -3.12 -24.43 -6.24
CA ASN A 144 -2.76 -25.39 -7.28
C ASN A 144 -3.19 -26.84 -6.97
N LYS A 145 -4.33 -27.01 -6.30
CA LYS A 145 -4.89 -28.33 -6.00
C LYS A 145 -5.45 -28.94 -7.27
N GLN A 146 -5.07 -30.18 -7.54
CA GLN A 146 -5.43 -30.87 -8.77
C GLN A 146 -6.54 -31.88 -8.48
N LEU A 147 -7.61 -31.82 -9.26
CA LEU A 147 -8.70 -32.78 -9.23
C LEU A 147 -8.63 -33.64 -10.48
N GLN A 148 -8.38 -34.94 -10.31
CA GLN A 148 -8.39 -35.90 -11.41
C GLN A 148 -9.84 -36.16 -11.84
N VAL A 149 -10.19 -35.69 -13.04
CA VAL A 149 -11.54 -35.74 -13.62
C VAL A 149 -11.56 -36.53 -14.93
N GLY A 150 -10.60 -37.42 -15.13
CA GLY A 150 -10.54 -38.29 -16.29
C GLY A 150 -9.87 -39.63 -15.99
N THR A 151 -9.82 -40.51 -16.99
CA THR A 151 -9.26 -41.85 -16.86
C THR A 151 -7.76 -41.92 -17.13
N GLU A 152 -7.21 -40.90 -17.79
CA GLU A 152 -5.80 -40.85 -18.18
C GLU A 152 -5.02 -39.84 -17.33
N GLY A 153 -3.70 -40.05 -17.20
CA GLY A 153 -2.84 -39.16 -16.44
C GLY A 153 -2.77 -37.77 -17.07
N GLY A 154 -3.00 -36.72 -16.27
CA GLY A 154 -2.97 -35.33 -16.72
C GLY A 154 -4.34 -34.72 -17.04
N GLU A 155 -5.41 -35.51 -17.02
CA GLU A 155 -6.80 -35.02 -17.14
C GLU A 155 -7.29 -34.42 -15.81
N VAL A 156 -6.71 -33.26 -15.45
CA VAL A 156 -6.95 -32.59 -14.18
C VAL A 156 -7.59 -31.22 -14.34
N ILE A 157 -8.43 -30.85 -13.39
CA ILE A 157 -8.86 -29.46 -13.18
C ILE A 157 -8.07 -28.92 -11.99
N THR A 158 -7.37 -27.81 -12.19
CA THR A 158 -6.66 -27.11 -11.13
C THR A 158 -7.60 -26.12 -10.43
N MET A 159 -7.49 -26.07 -9.11
CA MET A 159 -8.26 -25.19 -8.23
C MET A 159 -7.30 -24.48 -7.29
N SER A 160 -7.48 -23.18 -7.16
CA SER A 160 -6.76 -22.35 -6.19
C SER A 160 -7.78 -21.50 -5.46
N VAL A 161 -7.62 -21.38 -4.15
CA VAL A 161 -8.41 -20.49 -3.30
C VAL A 161 -7.44 -19.63 -2.51
N ASP A 162 -7.58 -18.31 -2.64
CA ASP A 162 -6.75 -17.35 -1.92
C ASP A 162 -7.19 -17.23 -0.46
N SER A 163 -6.36 -16.57 0.35
CA SER A 163 -6.69 -16.32 1.76
C SER A 163 -7.77 -15.26 1.90
N VAL A 164 -8.71 -15.49 2.82
CA VAL A 164 -9.68 -14.48 3.28
C VAL A 164 -9.41 -13.99 4.70
N SER A 165 -8.21 -14.27 5.23
CA SER A 165 -7.82 -13.76 6.54
C SER A 165 -7.78 -12.24 6.54
N ALA A 166 -8.02 -11.61 7.70
CA ALA A 166 -8.01 -10.15 7.82
C ALA A 166 -6.65 -9.51 7.46
N SER A 167 -5.56 -10.27 7.57
CA SER A 167 -4.21 -9.84 7.21
C SER A 167 -3.87 -10.07 5.73
N ALA A 168 -4.75 -10.69 4.95
CA ALA A 168 -4.54 -10.93 3.52
C ALA A 168 -5.61 -10.27 2.63
N LEU A 169 -6.75 -9.89 3.21
CA LEU A 169 -7.77 -9.08 2.54
C LEU A 169 -7.47 -7.59 2.69
N GLY A 170 -7.71 -6.85 1.63
CA GLY A 170 -7.50 -5.42 1.61
C GLY A 170 -7.43 -4.85 0.19
N SER A 171 -6.83 -3.68 0.08
CA SER A 171 -6.56 -3.02 -1.20
C SER A 171 -5.07 -2.82 -1.34
N TYR A 172 -4.52 -3.15 -2.50
CA TYR A 172 -3.21 -2.65 -2.88
C TYR A 172 -3.34 -1.15 -3.11
N GLN A 173 -2.44 -0.37 -2.52
CA GLN A 173 -2.48 1.08 -2.60
C GLN A 173 -1.10 1.67 -2.85
N ILE A 174 -1.07 2.77 -3.59
CA ILE A 174 0.08 3.67 -3.70
C ILE A 174 -0.46 5.07 -3.52
N THR A 175 0.00 5.77 -2.50
CA THR A 175 -0.23 7.20 -2.36
C THR A 175 0.90 7.92 -3.08
N GLY A 176 0.54 8.85 -3.94
CA GLY A 176 1.47 9.69 -4.66
C GLY A 176 2.20 10.63 -3.73
N ASP A 177 3.37 11.04 -4.16
CA ASP A 177 4.28 11.83 -3.35
C ASP A 177 3.71 13.25 -3.18
N ARG A 178 3.95 13.84 -2.00
CA ARG A 178 3.59 15.24 -1.77
C ARG A 178 4.58 16.12 -2.54
N ILE A 179 4.05 16.96 -3.43
CA ILE A 179 4.81 18.04 -4.05
C ILE A 179 4.70 19.29 -3.18
N GLU A 180 5.83 19.96 -2.98
CA GLU A 180 5.91 21.13 -2.10
C GLU A 180 5.23 22.35 -2.72
N ALA A 181 4.77 23.27 -1.88
CA ALA A 181 4.08 24.47 -2.34
C ALA A 181 5.01 25.32 -3.22
N GLN A 182 4.53 25.74 -4.40
CA GLN A 182 5.33 26.42 -5.41
C GLN A 182 4.98 27.91 -5.47
N ALA A 183 6.00 28.76 -5.59
CA ALA A 183 5.79 30.20 -5.81
C ALA A 183 5.26 30.41 -7.23
N GLY A 184 4.16 31.14 -7.35
CA GLY A 184 3.64 31.57 -8.64
C GLY A 184 4.50 32.68 -9.23
N ASP A 185 4.72 32.69 -10.54
CA ASP A 185 5.43 33.73 -11.28
C ASP A 185 4.60 35.04 -11.43
N GLY A 186 4.06 35.54 -10.32
CA GLY A 186 3.20 36.72 -10.21
C GLY A 186 1.70 36.44 -10.14
N ALA A 187 0.93 37.52 -10.03
CA ALA A 187 -0.50 37.50 -9.71
C ALA A 187 -1.33 36.57 -10.59
N GLY A 188 -2.08 35.67 -9.95
CA GLY A 188 -2.99 34.73 -10.57
C GLY A 188 -2.37 33.57 -11.35
N SER A 189 -1.04 33.42 -11.35
CA SER A 189 -0.34 32.37 -12.09
C SER A 189 -0.22 31.07 -11.28
N TYR A 190 -0.65 29.96 -11.88
CA TYR A 190 -0.40 28.62 -11.34
C TYR A 190 1.05 28.21 -11.62
N ALA A 191 1.71 27.65 -10.61
CA ALA A 191 3.06 27.08 -10.69
C ALA A 191 2.99 25.56 -10.44
N ASN A 192 2.45 24.82 -11.40
CA ASN A 192 2.50 23.36 -11.40
C ASN A 192 3.77 22.93 -12.15
N ILE A 193 4.62 22.14 -11.49
CA ILE A 193 5.96 21.79 -11.97
C ILE A 193 5.98 20.53 -12.84
N THR A 194 4.87 19.80 -12.94
CA THR A 194 4.76 18.64 -13.84
C THR A 194 5.09 19.03 -15.27
N ASP A 195 5.75 18.13 -16.00
CA ASP A 195 6.17 18.32 -17.38
C ASP A 195 5.67 17.21 -18.31
N ALA A 196 6.07 17.24 -19.59
CA ALA A 196 5.64 16.29 -20.62
C ALA A 196 6.47 14.99 -20.64
N THR A 197 7.44 14.85 -19.74
CA THR A 197 8.29 13.67 -19.54
C THR A 197 7.88 12.84 -18.33
N ASP A 198 7.00 13.39 -17.48
CA ASP A 198 6.45 12.78 -16.26
C ASP A 198 5.38 11.72 -16.51
N ASP A 199 5.47 10.99 -17.62
CA ASP A 199 4.53 9.93 -17.95
C ASP A 199 4.55 8.81 -16.90
N ILE A 200 3.36 8.46 -16.41
CA ILE A 200 3.16 7.43 -15.40
C ILE A 200 2.90 6.09 -16.09
N ILE A 201 3.74 5.09 -15.84
CA ILE A 201 3.55 3.73 -16.35
C ILE A 201 2.94 2.86 -15.26
N LEU A 202 1.72 2.40 -15.49
CA LEU A 202 1.00 1.50 -14.59
C LEU A 202 1.13 0.06 -15.07
N ASN A 203 1.67 -0.81 -14.21
CA ASN A 203 1.76 -2.24 -14.45
C ASN A 203 0.76 -2.96 -13.54
N GLY A 204 -0.38 -3.35 -14.09
CA GLY A 204 -1.47 -3.99 -13.36
C GLY A 204 -2.15 -5.06 -14.20
N ASN A 205 -2.64 -6.13 -13.58
CA ASN A 205 -3.38 -7.20 -14.26
C ASN A 205 -2.60 -7.82 -15.46
N SER A 206 -1.27 -7.95 -15.33
CA SER A 206 -0.35 -8.43 -16.37
C SER A 206 -0.30 -7.57 -17.66
N ILE A 207 -0.78 -6.33 -17.58
CA ILE A 207 -0.76 -5.32 -18.65
C ILE A 207 0.04 -4.11 -18.17
N SER A 208 0.75 -3.45 -19.09
CA SER A 208 1.41 -2.18 -18.83
C SER A 208 0.79 -1.09 -19.70
N LYS A 209 0.51 0.07 -19.11
CA LYS A 209 -0.05 1.24 -19.79
C LYS A 209 0.69 2.49 -19.35
N THR A 210 1.08 3.29 -20.33
CA THR A 210 1.59 4.64 -20.11
C THR A 210 0.41 5.61 -20.03
N ILE A 211 0.47 6.50 -19.05
CA ILE A 211 -0.48 7.58 -18.82
C ILE A 211 0.26 8.87 -19.08
N ASP A 212 -0.11 9.55 -20.15
CA ASP A 212 0.56 10.77 -20.57
C ASP A 212 0.29 11.89 -19.54
N VAL A 213 1.34 12.41 -18.91
CA VAL A 213 1.26 13.60 -18.06
C VAL A 213 1.68 14.79 -18.92
N ALA A 214 0.86 15.84 -18.91
CA ALA A 214 1.17 17.05 -19.67
C ALA A 214 1.84 18.07 -18.74
N ALA A 215 2.54 19.04 -19.32
CA ALA A 215 3.07 20.14 -18.53
C ALA A 215 1.96 20.88 -17.76
N ALA A 216 2.20 21.14 -16.48
CA ALA A 216 1.28 21.76 -15.52
C ALA A 216 -0.07 21.02 -15.37
N ASP A 217 -0.09 19.70 -15.54
CA ASP A 217 -1.31 18.92 -15.41
C ASP A 217 -1.65 18.67 -13.94
N SER A 218 -2.81 19.14 -13.51
CA SER A 218 -3.30 18.94 -12.13
C SER A 218 -3.59 17.47 -11.81
N ALA A 219 -3.54 17.11 -10.52
CA ALA A 219 -3.80 15.76 -10.06
C ALA A 219 -5.19 15.24 -10.49
N LYS A 220 -6.18 16.15 -10.55
CA LYS A 220 -7.52 15.90 -11.10
C LYS A 220 -7.49 15.29 -12.50
N ASN A 221 -6.75 15.91 -13.42
CA ASN A 221 -6.70 15.52 -14.81
C ASN A 221 -5.95 14.20 -14.98
N VAL A 222 -4.83 14.04 -14.29
CA VAL A 222 -4.04 12.81 -14.30
C VAL A 222 -4.85 11.64 -13.73
N ALA A 223 -5.53 11.81 -12.59
CA ALA A 223 -6.43 10.79 -12.05
C ALA A 223 -7.58 10.45 -13.01
N ALA A 224 -8.12 11.42 -13.76
CA ALA A 224 -9.12 11.16 -14.78
C ALA A 224 -8.57 10.31 -15.94
N LYS A 225 -7.32 10.56 -16.37
CA LYS A 225 -6.63 9.74 -17.39
C LYS A 225 -6.39 8.31 -16.91
N ILE A 226 -5.99 8.13 -15.65
CA ILE A 226 -5.83 6.79 -15.04
C ILE A 226 -7.17 6.06 -14.97
N ASN A 227 -8.22 6.73 -14.48
CA ASN A 227 -9.55 6.13 -14.36
C ASN A 227 -10.15 5.75 -15.73
N ALA A 228 -9.79 6.44 -16.81
CA ALA A 228 -10.22 6.08 -18.17
C ALA A 228 -9.71 4.71 -18.63
N VAL A 229 -8.58 4.24 -18.10
CA VAL A 229 -8.00 2.91 -18.41
C VAL A 229 -8.18 1.89 -17.28
N SER A 230 -8.88 2.26 -16.20
CA SER A 230 -9.11 1.40 -15.02
C SER A 230 -9.74 0.04 -15.36
N GLY A 231 -10.65 -0.01 -16.34
CA GLY A 231 -11.30 -1.26 -16.77
C GLY A 231 -10.35 -2.30 -17.38
N GLU A 232 -9.18 -1.88 -17.87
CA GLU A 232 -8.16 -2.79 -18.40
C GLU A 232 -7.12 -3.20 -17.33
N LEU A 233 -6.68 -2.23 -16.52
CA LEU A 233 -5.60 -2.41 -15.54
C LEU A 233 -6.08 -2.92 -14.17
N GLY A 234 -7.34 -2.67 -13.81
CA GLY A 234 -7.86 -2.89 -12.47
C GLY A 234 -7.38 -1.87 -11.42
N VAL A 235 -6.77 -0.76 -11.84
CA VAL A 235 -6.28 0.31 -10.96
C VAL A 235 -7.20 1.52 -11.06
N THR A 236 -7.64 2.02 -9.91
CA THR A 236 -8.46 3.23 -9.78
C THR A 236 -7.65 4.34 -9.13
N ALA A 237 -7.94 5.60 -9.46
CA ALA A 237 -7.24 6.76 -8.94
C ALA A 237 -8.21 7.74 -8.27
N THR A 238 -7.82 8.26 -7.10
CA THR A 238 -8.50 9.35 -6.40
C THR A 238 -7.53 10.49 -6.21
N ALA A 239 -7.87 11.69 -6.71
CA ALA A 239 -7.07 12.89 -6.50
C ALA A 239 -7.68 13.77 -5.40
N LYS A 240 -6.83 14.36 -4.56
CA LYS A 240 -7.21 15.34 -3.52
C LYS A 240 -6.10 16.36 -3.36
N THR A 241 -6.47 17.60 -3.08
CA THR A 241 -5.50 18.65 -2.77
C THR A 241 -5.78 19.18 -1.38
N TYR A 242 -4.76 19.15 -0.53
CA TYR A 242 -4.79 19.73 0.80
C TYR A 242 -3.68 20.75 0.94
N ALA A 243 -4.01 21.88 1.57
CA ALA A 243 -3.03 22.89 1.94
C ALA A 243 -3.36 23.42 3.34
N LEU A 244 -2.35 23.91 4.05
CA LEU A 244 -2.52 24.66 5.28
C LEU A 244 -2.13 26.12 5.04
N LEU A 245 -3.04 27.02 5.40
CA LEU A 245 -2.80 28.46 5.47
C LEU A 245 -2.72 28.83 6.96
N ASN A 246 -1.66 29.53 7.36
CA ASN A 246 -1.49 30.02 8.72
C ASN A 246 -0.87 31.42 8.74
N SER A 247 -1.04 32.10 9.88
CA SER A 247 -0.43 33.39 10.17
C SER A 247 0.59 33.22 11.29
N GLU A 248 1.78 33.80 11.13
CA GLU A 248 2.82 33.80 12.19
C GLU A 248 2.54 34.86 13.26
N TYR A 249 1.73 35.87 12.95
CA TYR A 249 1.37 36.89 13.93
C TYR A 249 0.60 36.30 15.12
N ALA A 250 1.04 36.63 16.34
CA ALA A 250 0.38 36.26 17.59
C ALA A 250 -0.92 37.05 17.84
N THR A 251 -1.07 38.19 17.16
CA THR A 251 -2.25 39.06 17.25
C THR A 251 -3.05 39.00 15.95
N ASP A 252 -4.37 39.19 16.05
CA ASP A 252 -5.26 39.19 14.89
C ASP A 252 -4.88 40.30 13.90
N GLN A 253 -4.52 39.87 12.69
CA GLN A 253 -4.23 40.75 11.57
C GLN A 253 -5.29 40.60 10.48
N THR A 254 -5.56 41.70 9.77
CA THR A 254 -6.57 41.71 8.71
C THR A 254 -5.94 41.40 7.37
N TYR A 255 -6.35 40.32 6.73
CA TYR A 255 -5.92 39.90 5.39
C TYR A 255 -7.10 39.84 4.41
N SER A 256 -6.79 39.98 3.12
CA SER A 256 -7.65 39.60 2.01
C SER A 256 -6.79 38.77 1.07
N ILE A 257 -7.29 37.63 0.63
CA ILE A 257 -6.58 36.74 -0.29
C ILE A 257 -7.45 36.45 -1.51
N LEU A 258 -6.83 36.05 -2.61
CA LEU A 258 -7.52 35.30 -3.65
C LEU A 258 -7.28 33.81 -3.42
N VAL A 259 -8.34 33.02 -3.57
CA VAL A 259 -8.25 31.56 -3.71
C VAL A 259 -8.74 31.21 -5.10
N ASN A 260 -7.92 30.54 -5.91
CA ASN A 260 -8.22 30.23 -7.31
C ASN A 260 -8.78 31.46 -8.08
N ASN A 261 -8.09 32.60 -7.95
CA ASN A 261 -8.45 33.88 -8.57
C ASN A 261 -9.77 34.53 -8.10
N VAL A 262 -10.32 34.10 -6.96
CA VAL A 262 -11.52 34.70 -6.34
C VAL A 262 -11.19 35.30 -4.98
N THR A 263 -11.48 36.59 -4.80
CA THR A 263 -11.24 37.31 -3.53
C THR A 263 -12.17 36.84 -2.41
N THR A 264 -11.60 36.50 -1.25
CA THR A 264 -12.33 36.10 -0.02
C THR A 264 -13.05 37.26 0.68
N GLY A 265 -12.66 38.50 0.37
CA GLY A 265 -12.92 39.68 1.19
C GLY A 265 -12.01 39.70 2.41
N SER A 266 -12.05 40.79 3.18
CA SER A 266 -11.22 40.94 4.38
C SER A 266 -11.68 40.00 5.49
N PHE A 267 -10.73 39.31 6.10
CA PHE A 267 -10.88 38.49 7.30
C PHE A 267 -9.75 38.76 8.29
N VAL A 268 -9.96 38.38 9.55
CA VAL A 268 -8.90 38.32 10.56
C VAL A 268 -8.32 36.92 10.71
N ILE A 269 -7.00 36.85 10.88
CA ILE A 269 -6.27 35.62 11.16
C ILE A 269 -5.06 35.91 12.05
N SER A 270 -4.74 34.97 12.93
CA SER A 270 -3.53 34.92 13.77
C SER A 270 -3.15 33.48 14.06
N SER A 271 -2.02 33.27 14.75
CA SER A 271 -1.60 31.96 15.24
C SER A 271 -2.51 31.35 16.31
N SER A 272 -3.58 32.05 16.72
CA SER A 272 -4.57 31.56 17.69
C SER A 272 -6.03 31.76 17.25
N ASN A 273 -6.26 32.36 16.08
CA ASN A 273 -7.59 32.62 15.55
C ASN A 273 -7.63 32.45 14.04
N VAL A 274 -8.42 31.50 13.56
CA VAL A 274 -8.60 31.19 12.12
C VAL A 274 -10.05 31.19 11.68
N THR A 275 -10.99 31.50 12.60
CA THR A 275 -12.42 31.27 12.36
C THR A 275 -12.97 32.15 11.25
N ASP A 276 -12.64 33.44 11.26
CA ASP A 276 -13.12 34.39 10.25
C ASP A 276 -12.52 34.08 8.87
N ALA A 277 -11.25 33.66 8.82
CA ALA A 277 -10.61 33.17 7.60
C ALA A 277 -11.36 31.97 7.00
N VAL A 278 -11.70 30.97 7.82
CA VAL A 278 -12.47 29.80 7.40
C VAL A 278 -13.84 30.20 6.84
N ASP A 279 -14.55 31.11 7.51
CA ASP A 279 -15.86 31.57 7.06
C ASP A 279 -15.80 32.31 5.72
N LYS A 280 -14.83 33.22 5.54
CA LYS A 280 -14.66 33.97 4.29
C LYS A 280 -14.22 33.11 3.12
N ILE A 281 -13.34 32.13 3.36
CA ILE A 281 -12.91 31.20 2.31
C ILE A 281 -14.08 30.27 1.94
N ASN A 282 -14.84 29.77 2.91
CA ASN A 282 -16.01 28.95 2.63
C ASN A 282 -17.13 29.72 1.91
N ALA A 283 -17.24 31.04 2.11
CA ALA A 283 -18.21 31.87 1.39
C ALA A 283 -17.96 31.92 -0.13
N ILE A 284 -16.72 31.70 -0.58
CA ILE A 284 -16.35 31.66 -2.01
C ILE A 284 -16.20 30.24 -2.58
N SER A 285 -16.33 29.20 -1.74
CA SER A 285 -16.13 27.78 -2.10
C SER A 285 -16.93 27.32 -3.33
N GLY A 286 -18.16 27.83 -3.50
CA GLY A 286 -19.00 27.48 -4.65
C GLY A 286 -18.47 27.95 -6.01
N SER A 287 -17.53 28.92 -6.03
CA SER A 287 -16.86 29.39 -7.25
C SER A 287 -15.44 28.85 -7.38
N THR A 288 -14.74 28.60 -6.25
CA THR A 288 -13.34 28.17 -6.26
C THR A 288 -13.16 26.65 -6.25
N GLY A 289 -14.18 25.90 -5.79
CA GLY A 289 -14.06 24.46 -5.53
C GLY A 289 -13.26 24.12 -4.26
N VAL A 290 -12.81 25.12 -3.51
CA VAL A 290 -11.97 24.96 -2.31
C VAL A 290 -12.80 25.22 -1.07
N THR A 291 -12.79 24.28 -0.15
CA THR A 291 -13.41 24.40 1.19
C THR A 291 -12.34 24.60 2.25
N ALA A 292 -12.70 25.23 3.37
CA ALA A 292 -11.80 25.52 4.47
C ALA A 292 -12.30 24.92 5.78
N GLN A 293 -11.38 24.42 6.61
CA GLN A 293 -11.65 23.93 7.96
C GLN A 293 -10.55 24.40 8.93
N ALA A 294 -10.93 24.80 10.14
CA ALA A 294 -9.96 25.07 11.20
C ALA A 294 -9.36 23.75 11.72
N THR A 295 -8.04 23.70 11.86
CA THR A 295 -7.34 22.61 12.56
C THR A 295 -7.24 22.92 14.06
N ASN A 296 -6.87 21.91 14.86
CA ASN A 296 -6.66 22.08 16.31
C ASN A 296 -5.46 23.01 16.62
N ASP A 297 -4.52 23.13 15.68
CA ASP A 297 -3.31 23.96 15.81
C ASP A 297 -3.50 25.37 15.24
N PHE A 298 -4.74 25.84 15.13
CA PHE A 298 -5.09 27.15 14.58
C PHE A 298 -4.47 27.42 13.20
N LYS A 299 -4.52 26.42 12.32
CA LYS A 299 -4.27 26.58 10.88
C LYS A 299 -5.58 26.44 10.10
N VAL A 300 -5.66 27.04 8.93
CA VAL A 300 -6.76 26.89 7.98
C VAL A 300 -6.40 25.77 7.01
N ARG A 301 -7.04 24.61 7.11
CA ARG A 301 -6.93 23.55 6.11
C ARG A 301 -7.81 23.87 4.92
N LEU A 302 -7.20 24.09 3.78
CA LEU A 302 -7.86 24.19 2.49
C LEU A 302 -7.97 22.79 1.87
N TYR A 303 -9.11 22.50 1.27
CA TYR A 303 -9.42 21.21 0.67
C TYR A 303 -10.15 21.36 -0.67
N ALA A 304 -9.55 20.81 -1.73
CA ALA A 304 -10.19 20.59 -3.02
C ALA A 304 -10.45 19.08 -3.21
N GLN A 305 -11.72 18.70 -3.27
CA GLN A 305 -12.14 17.30 -3.32
C GLN A 305 -11.79 16.60 -4.64
N ASP A 306 -11.72 17.34 -5.73
CA ASP A 306 -11.46 16.81 -7.07
C ASP A 306 -9.97 16.72 -7.41
N GLY A 307 -9.08 17.18 -6.51
CA GLY A 307 -7.65 17.24 -6.76
C GLY A 307 -7.23 18.36 -7.71
N ALA A 308 -8.05 19.39 -7.88
CA ALA A 308 -7.62 20.61 -8.56
C ALA A 308 -6.55 21.34 -7.72
N ASP A 309 -5.62 21.99 -8.39
CA ASP A 309 -4.58 22.78 -7.72
C ASP A 309 -5.20 23.95 -6.95
N ILE A 310 -4.64 24.26 -5.79
CA ILE A 310 -5.07 25.37 -4.95
C ILE A 310 -4.07 26.52 -5.12
N LEU A 311 -4.53 27.59 -5.76
CA LEU A 311 -3.79 28.85 -5.86
C LEU A 311 -4.25 29.79 -4.74
N VAL A 312 -3.32 30.32 -3.97
CA VAL A 312 -3.58 31.35 -2.96
C VAL A 312 -2.69 32.57 -3.22
N GLU A 313 -3.28 33.76 -3.25
CA GLU A 313 -2.56 35.01 -3.47
C GLU A 313 -2.92 36.04 -2.39
N SER A 314 -1.92 36.73 -1.81
CA SER A 314 -2.17 37.77 -0.79
C SER A 314 -2.43 39.13 -1.44
N GLN A 315 -3.57 39.75 -1.10
CA GLN A 315 -3.93 41.08 -1.59
C GLN A 315 -3.58 42.21 -0.60
N THR A 316 -3.14 41.88 0.61
CA THR A 316 -2.94 42.87 1.68
C THR A 316 -1.49 43.34 1.75
N SER A 317 -1.21 44.55 1.26
CA SER A 317 0.12 45.16 1.32
C SER A 317 0.62 45.40 2.77
N GLY A 318 1.89 45.12 3.02
CA GLY A 318 2.57 45.46 4.28
C GLY A 318 2.46 44.40 5.39
N GLN A 319 1.90 43.23 5.09
CA GLN A 319 1.87 42.07 5.98
C GLN A 319 2.50 40.88 5.25
N THR A 320 3.48 40.21 5.86
CA THR A 320 4.33 39.19 5.21
C THR A 320 4.26 37.83 5.90
N ALA A 321 3.38 37.68 6.89
CA ALA A 321 3.41 36.56 7.82
C ALA A 321 2.34 35.49 7.53
N LEU A 322 1.73 35.53 6.33
CA LEU A 322 0.91 34.43 5.82
C LEU A 322 1.80 33.40 5.16
N ARG A 323 1.61 32.13 5.54
CA ARG A 323 2.34 30.99 5.01
C ARG A 323 1.37 29.98 4.41
N MET A 324 1.85 29.30 3.37
CA MET A 324 1.16 28.20 2.72
C MET A 324 2.04 26.96 2.74
N GLN A 325 1.45 25.85 3.18
CA GLN A 325 2.11 24.56 3.33
C GLN A 325 1.30 23.49 2.58
N SER A 326 1.96 22.63 1.81
CA SER A 326 1.31 21.46 1.20
C SER A 326 1.10 20.37 2.26
N VAL A 327 0.12 19.51 2.05
CA VAL A 327 -0.21 18.41 2.98
C VAL A 327 -0.38 17.13 2.18
N SER A 328 -0.02 16.00 2.78
CA SER A 328 -0.19 14.67 2.21
C SER A 328 -1.66 14.34 1.91
N HIS A 329 -1.89 13.25 1.17
CA HIS A 329 -3.24 12.83 0.71
C HIS A 329 -4.25 12.55 1.84
N ASP A 330 -3.77 12.33 3.07
CA ASP A 330 -4.57 12.10 4.27
C ASP A 330 -5.16 13.40 4.87
N GLY A 331 -4.66 14.56 4.43
CA GLY A 331 -5.01 15.89 4.92
C GLY A 331 -4.43 16.25 6.28
N THR A 332 -3.58 15.41 6.87
CA THR A 332 -3.00 15.62 8.21
C THR A 332 -1.50 15.61 8.24
N SER A 333 -0.86 14.77 7.44
CA SER A 333 0.57 14.55 7.55
C SER A 333 1.36 15.64 6.84
N VAL A 334 2.32 16.19 7.58
CA VAL A 334 3.28 17.21 7.15
C VAL A 334 4.66 16.80 7.62
N GLN A 335 5.71 17.18 6.90
CA GLN A 335 7.08 16.84 7.31
C GLN A 335 7.58 17.84 8.37
N PRO A 336 7.86 17.40 9.61
CA PRO A 336 8.42 18.26 10.64
C PRO A 336 9.91 18.50 10.37
N SER A 337 10.30 19.77 10.25
CA SER A 337 11.70 20.20 10.18
C SER A 337 12.06 21.03 11.40
N GLN A 338 13.22 20.76 11.99
CA GLN A 338 13.81 21.61 13.02
C GLN A 338 15.26 21.90 12.68
N VAL A 339 15.68 23.13 12.94
CA VAL A 339 17.10 23.48 12.82
C VAL A 339 17.79 23.15 14.11
N TRP A 340 18.85 22.37 14.01
CA TRP A 340 19.84 22.17 15.05
C TRP A 340 20.88 23.28 14.95
N HIS A 341 20.98 24.07 16.02
CA HIS A 341 21.93 25.17 16.12
C HIS A 341 23.17 24.83 16.95
N ARG A 342 24.23 25.60 16.70
CA ARG A 342 25.40 25.68 17.57
C ARG A 342 25.05 26.50 18.80
N ALA A 343 24.89 25.87 19.96
CA ALA A 343 24.87 26.57 21.24
C ALA A 343 25.98 26.03 22.15
N THR A 344 27.05 26.80 22.35
CA THR A 344 27.92 26.59 23.52
C THR A 344 27.23 27.17 24.74
N ALA A 345 26.70 26.29 25.58
CA ALA A 345 26.50 26.61 26.98
C ALA A 345 27.86 26.49 27.71
N ASP A 346 28.52 27.61 28.00
CA ASP A 346 29.46 27.65 29.12
C ASP A 346 29.33 28.97 29.89
N THR A 347 28.56 28.92 30.98
CA THR A 347 28.48 29.98 32.00
C THR A 347 29.56 29.83 33.07
N THR A 348 30.82 29.51 32.70
CA THR A 348 31.93 29.53 33.65
C THR A 348 33.24 30.13 33.10
N GLY A 349 33.20 31.45 32.88
CA GLY A 349 34.27 32.37 33.33
C GLY A 349 35.51 32.53 32.44
N GLY A 350 35.74 33.77 31.99
CA GLY A 350 37.05 34.17 31.46
C GLY A 350 37.10 35.62 30.99
N SER A 351 37.42 36.55 31.89
CA SER A 351 37.82 37.91 31.49
C SER A 351 39.19 37.88 30.81
N GLY A 352 39.25 38.36 29.57
CA GLY A 352 40.46 38.93 28.97
C GLY A 352 41.26 37.99 28.06
N ALA A 353 41.18 38.30 26.76
CA ALA A 353 42.20 38.20 25.72
C ALA A 353 43.19 37.03 25.73
N ALA A 354 43.10 36.21 24.68
CA ALA A 354 44.18 35.81 23.77
C ALA A 354 44.03 34.32 23.39
N SER A 355 43.55 34.08 22.16
CA SER A 355 43.94 32.93 21.32
C SER A 355 43.93 31.53 21.95
N ALA A 356 43.14 31.29 22.99
CA ALA A 356 43.03 30.01 23.66
C ALA A 356 41.54 29.74 23.89
N ALA A 357 41.05 28.67 23.27
CA ALA A 357 39.76 28.06 23.54
C ALA A 357 38.56 29.03 23.48
N ARG A 358 38.24 29.52 22.29
CA ARG A 358 36.81 29.57 21.96
C ARG A 358 36.42 28.09 21.89
N GLY A 359 35.57 27.62 22.80
CA GLY A 359 35.09 26.24 22.77
C GLY A 359 34.66 25.90 21.35
N GLU A 360 35.21 24.82 20.82
CA GLU A 360 34.99 24.37 19.45
C GLU A 360 33.47 24.22 19.26
N LEU A 361 32.90 25.12 18.46
CA LEU A 361 31.46 25.32 18.31
C LEU A 361 30.95 24.33 17.27
N GLY A 362 30.07 23.44 17.66
CA GLY A 362 29.43 22.41 16.83
C GLY A 362 28.51 21.59 17.73
N ALA A 363 27.80 20.59 17.20
CA ALA A 363 27.25 19.53 18.04
C ALA A 363 28.43 18.77 18.66
N ALA A 364 29.02 19.34 19.72
CA ALA A 364 30.21 18.82 20.35
C ALA A 364 30.03 17.34 20.65
N ASP A 365 31.12 16.58 20.50
CA ASP A 365 31.14 15.18 20.86
C ASP A 365 30.54 15.02 22.27
N GLY A 366 29.46 14.28 22.38
CA GLY A 366 28.63 14.36 23.56
C GLY A 366 27.39 13.51 23.51
N THR A 367 26.73 13.41 24.66
CA THR A 367 25.43 12.75 24.78
C THR A 367 24.35 13.76 24.45
N TYR A 368 23.37 13.36 23.65
CA TYR A 368 22.19 14.13 23.31
C TYR A 368 20.93 13.33 23.62
N THR A 369 19.81 14.03 23.83
CA THR A 369 18.50 13.43 24.04
C THR A 369 17.54 13.93 22.96
N LEU A 370 17.09 13.01 22.10
CA LEU A 370 15.99 13.20 21.18
C LEU A 370 14.67 13.01 21.94
N VAL A 371 13.72 13.91 21.75
CA VAL A 371 12.40 13.91 22.37
C VAL A 371 11.36 14.01 21.26
N GLN A 372 10.48 13.01 21.15
CA GLN A 372 9.31 13.10 20.27
C GLN A 372 8.22 13.89 20.98
N LYS A 373 7.73 14.98 20.39
CA LYS A 373 6.75 15.87 21.03
C LYS A 373 5.39 15.21 21.23
N SER A 374 4.93 14.42 20.26
CA SER A 374 3.60 13.83 20.27
C SER A 374 3.43 12.82 21.42
N THR A 375 4.47 12.06 21.73
CA THR A 375 4.43 10.97 22.73
C THR A 375 5.18 11.31 24.01
N GLY A 376 6.08 12.31 23.98
CA GLY A 376 7.03 12.60 25.05
C GLY A 376 8.13 11.53 25.20
N GLN A 377 8.21 10.56 24.29
CA GLN A 377 9.27 9.55 24.32
C GLN A 377 10.64 10.19 24.10
N THR A 378 11.62 9.69 24.83
CA THR A 378 12.99 10.22 24.81
C THR A 378 13.99 9.12 24.46
N TRP A 379 14.93 9.41 23.56
CA TRP A 379 16.04 8.55 23.22
C TRP A 379 17.34 9.29 23.41
N THR A 380 18.28 8.66 24.10
CA THR A 380 19.64 9.18 24.21
C THR A 380 20.49 8.65 23.08
N PHE A 381 21.28 9.51 22.45
CA PHE A 381 22.25 9.14 21.44
C PHE A 381 23.57 9.85 21.69
N ALA A 382 24.67 9.24 21.25
CA ALA A 382 25.96 9.88 21.28
C ALA A 382 26.21 10.48 19.91
N VAL A 383 26.70 11.70 19.89
CA VAL A 383 27.25 12.30 18.69
C VAL A 383 28.76 12.23 18.80
N SER A 384 29.42 11.67 17.80
CA SER A 384 30.88 11.52 17.79
C SER A 384 31.46 11.76 16.40
N SER A 385 32.37 12.72 16.29
CA SER A 385 33.10 13.01 15.06
C SER A 385 34.30 12.09 14.85
N ALA A 386 34.61 11.73 13.60
CA ALA A 386 35.73 10.84 13.29
C ALA A 386 37.09 11.55 13.27
N THR A 387 37.15 12.88 13.07
CA THR A 387 38.42 13.58 12.79
C THR A 387 38.58 15.00 13.33
N THR A 388 37.52 15.71 13.74
CA THR A 388 37.57 17.18 13.97
C THR A 388 36.90 17.66 15.26
N SER A 389 36.49 16.78 16.17
CA SER A 389 35.69 17.14 17.37
C SER A 389 34.34 17.81 17.05
N GLU A 390 33.94 17.77 15.77
CA GLU A 390 32.72 18.36 15.21
C GLU A 390 32.09 17.37 14.22
N PRO A 391 30.83 16.93 14.41
CA PRO A 391 30.16 15.99 13.54
C PRO A 391 29.66 16.68 12.27
N THR A 392 29.95 16.08 11.13
CA THR A 392 29.35 16.45 9.84
C THR A 392 27.85 16.14 9.82
N ALA A 393 27.10 16.76 8.91
CA ALA A 393 25.69 16.41 8.67
C ALA A 393 25.49 14.90 8.45
N ALA A 394 26.44 14.24 7.77
CA ALA A 394 26.41 12.81 7.52
C ALA A 394 26.65 11.98 8.78
N GLU A 395 27.59 12.37 9.63
CA GLU A 395 27.83 11.73 10.93
C GLU A 395 26.61 11.90 11.85
N LEU A 396 26.07 13.11 11.93
CA LEU A 396 24.89 13.35 12.75
C LEU A 396 23.66 12.59 12.25
N GLN A 397 23.48 12.50 10.92
CA GLN A 397 22.43 11.67 10.33
C GLN A 397 22.63 10.20 10.67
N ALA A 398 23.87 9.71 10.67
CA ALA A 398 24.18 8.34 11.05
C ALA A 398 23.89 8.08 12.54
N ASP A 399 24.22 9.03 13.41
CA ASP A 399 24.01 8.92 14.85
C ASP A 399 22.51 8.93 15.20
N LEU A 400 21.72 9.82 14.58
CA LEU A 400 20.26 9.87 14.75
C LEU A 400 19.57 8.60 14.26
N ASN A 401 19.96 8.08 13.10
CA ASN A 401 19.40 6.85 12.54
C ASN A 401 20.00 5.57 13.15
N GLY A 402 21.05 5.70 13.97
CA GLY A 402 21.65 4.60 14.73
C GLY A 402 20.90 4.27 16.02
N ILE A 403 19.97 5.14 16.44
CA ILE A 403 19.14 4.94 17.62
C ILE A 403 18.19 3.76 17.40
N THR A 404 18.18 2.81 18.33
CA THR A 404 17.28 1.65 18.23
C THR A 404 15.82 2.11 18.33
N GLY A 405 15.03 1.83 17.28
CA GLY A 405 13.61 2.20 17.22
C GLY A 405 13.34 3.60 16.66
N VAL A 406 14.37 4.28 16.15
CA VAL A 406 14.25 5.56 15.45
C VAL A 406 14.97 5.47 14.12
N SER A 407 14.34 5.88 13.03
CA SER A 407 14.92 5.86 11.69
C SER A 407 14.25 6.89 10.78
N GLY A 408 14.90 7.22 9.67
CA GLY A 408 14.36 8.14 8.66
C GLY A 408 14.66 9.62 8.92
N PHE A 409 15.53 9.92 9.89
CA PHE A 409 16.05 11.27 10.08
C PHE A 409 16.95 11.65 8.90
N LYS A 410 16.78 12.85 8.36
CA LYS A 410 17.71 13.43 7.38
C LYS A 410 18.33 14.69 7.94
N VAL A 411 19.63 14.85 7.70
CA VAL A 411 20.38 16.01 8.16
C VAL A 411 21.08 16.64 6.97
N ALA A 412 20.87 17.94 6.78
CA ALA A 412 21.50 18.71 5.73
C ALA A 412 22.09 20.01 6.31
N ALA A 413 23.22 20.44 5.79
CA ALA A 413 23.72 21.78 6.08
C ALA A 413 22.82 22.83 5.44
N ILE A 414 22.60 23.95 6.12
CA ILE A 414 21.83 25.06 5.56
C ILE A 414 22.66 25.75 4.47
N THR A 415 22.05 26.02 3.31
CA THR A 415 22.73 26.72 2.21
C THR A 415 23.11 28.13 2.67
N SER A 416 24.37 28.53 2.47
CA SER A 416 24.99 29.77 2.99
C SER A 416 25.44 29.76 4.46
N ASN A 417 25.05 28.75 5.25
CA ASN A 417 25.56 28.55 6.61
C ASN A 417 25.86 27.06 6.84
N ALA A 418 27.08 26.65 6.47
CA ALA A 418 27.54 25.27 6.62
C ALA A 418 27.64 24.80 8.09
N THR A 419 27.46 25.72 9.05
CA THR A 419 27.63 25.45 10.48
C THR A 419 26.32 25.12 11.20
N ASP A 420 25.17 25.47 10.62
CA ASP A 420 23.84 25.06 11.10
C ASP A 420 23.34 23.84 10.32
N LEU A 421 22.72 22.91 11.04
CA LEU A 421 22.23 21.65 10.48
C LEU A 421 20.71 21.61 10.55
N MET A 422 20.06 21.53 9.39
CA MET A 422 18.65 21.21 9.32
C MET A 422 18.47 19.72 9.59
N VAL A 423 17.68 19.39 10.59
CA VAL A 423 17.27 18.02 10.89
C VAL A 423 15.79 17.88 10.54
N THR A 424 15.48 16.83 9.80
CA THR A 424 14.10 16.48 9.46
C THR A 424 13.82 15.08 9.94
N ALA A 425 12.60 14.85 10.40
CA ALA A 425 12.12 13.53 10.76
C ALA A 425 11.03 13.08 9.79
N THR A 426 10.68 11.80 9.84
CA THR A 426 9.56 11.26 9.08
C THR A 426 8.24 11.83 9.60
N GLU A 427 7.20 11.80 8.76
CA GLU A 427 5.85 12.24 9.14
C GLU A 427 5.32 11.43 10.34
N GLU A 428 5.58 10.11 10.38
CA GLU A 428 5.23 9.23 11.50
C GLU A 428 5.93 9.62 12.81
N PHE A 429 7.21 10.01 12.73
CA PHE A 429 7.92 10.47 13.92
C PHE A 429 7.34 11.78 14.45
N GLY A 430 6.82 12.64 13.56
CA GLY A 430 6.20 13.90 13.95
C GLY A 430 7.19 14.89 14.56
N ALA A 431 6.66 15.95 15.18
CA ALA A 431 7.50 17.01 15.73
C ALA A 431 8.44 16.47 16.83
N PHE A 432 9.67 16.96 16.84
CA PHE A 432 10.72 16.49 17.75
C PHE A 432 11.53 17.66 18.31
N GLU A 433 12.29 17.36 19.37
CA GLU A 433 13.28 18.24 19.95
C GLU A 433 14.54 17.45 20.28
N ILE A 434 15.71 18.08 20.20
CA ILE A 434 16.99 17.50 20.55
C ILE A 434 17.62 18.41 21.59
N TYR A 435 18.06 17.81 22.69
CA TYR A 435 18.72 18.47 23.81
C TYR A 435 20.15 17.96 23.93
N SER A 436 21.09 18.83 24.27
CA SER A 436 22.43 18.46 24.71
C SER A 436 22.38 17.89 26.13
N GLY A 437 22.98 16.74 26.34
CA GLY A 437 22.94 16.01 27.60
C GLY A 437 21.61 15.29 27.82
N THR A 438 21.33 14.98 29.09
CA THR A 438 20.12 14.24 29.53
C THR A 438 19.08 15.13 30.20
N ASP A 439 19.40 16.40 30.43
CA ASP A 439 18.46 17.35 31.07
C ASP A 439 17.63 18.06 30.01
N ILE A 440 16.38 17.60 29.86
CA ILE A 440 15.39 18.15 28.95
C ILE A 440 14.57 19.30 29.57
N THR A 441 14.84 19.67 30.83
CA THR A 441 14.08 20.72 31.55
C THR A 441 14.70 22.09 31.44
N ALA A 442 15.99 22.16 31.10
CA ALA A 442 16.72 23.40 30.87
C ALA A 442 16.50 23.87 29.42
N SER A 443 15.89 25.05 29.23
CA SER A 443 15.75 25.64 27.89
C SER A 443 17.09 25.92 27.20
N THR A 444 18.17 26.05 27.98
CA THR A 444 19.54 26.29 27.50
C THR A 444 20.23 25.04 26.92
N THR A 445 19.72 23.83 27.19
CA THR A 445 20.29 22.59 26.61
C THR A 445 19.63 22.22 25.29
N ARG A 446 18.51 22.85 24.94
CA ARG A 446 17.78 22.61 23.72
C ARG A 446 18.57 23.05 22.50
N GLN A 447 18.89 22.11 21.61
CA GLN A 447 19.67 22.33 20.39
C GLN A 447 18.80 22.60 19.17
N THR A 448 17.60 22.02 19.15
CA THR A 448 16.63 22.27 18.08
C THR A 448 15.56 23.26 18.54
N PHE A 449 15.35 24.36 17.82
CA PHE A 449 14.20 25.24 18.11
C PHE A 449 12.87 24.57 17.77
N SER A 450 11.75 25.20 18.14
CA SER A 450 10.40 24.75 17.77
C SER A 450 9.72 25.93 17.12
N GLY A 451 9.95 26.13 15.83
CA GLY A 451 9.46 27.32 15.15
C GLY A 451 10.22 28.59 15.54
N VAL A 452 9.89 29.67 14.84
CA VAL A 452 10.73 30.82 14.50
C VAL A 452 11.74 31.25 15.57
N GLY A 453 12.98 30.78 15.40
CA GLY A 453 14.13 31.65 15.61
C GLY A 453 14.52 32.18 14.23
N LYS A 454 14.10 33.39 13.89
CA LYS A 454 14.76 34.09 12.77
C LYS A 454 16.21 34.26 13.16
N HIS A 455 17.11 33.98 12.22
CA HIS A 455 18.49 34.40 12.34
C HIS A 455 18.83 35.42 11.29
N ILE A 456 19.75 36.29 11.64
CA ILE A 456 20.26 37.26 10.71
C ILE A 456 21.76 37.11 10.61
N GLU A 457 22.27 37.30 9.41
CA GLU A 457 23.68 37.29 9.09
C GLU A 457 24.09 38.71 8.75
N ILE A 458 25.17 39.18 9.38
CA ILE A 458 25.66 40.54 9.26
C ILE A 458 27.12 40.48 8.86
N ALA A 459 27.48 41.05 7.71
CA ALA A 459 28.88 41.16 7.31
C ALA A 459 29.64 42.09 8.29
N THR A 460 30.54 41.52 9.09
CA THR A 460 31.25 42.24 10.17
C THR A 460 32.17 43.33 9.63
N GLY A 461 32.71 43.16 8.42
CA GLY A 461 33.53 44.17 7.75
C GLY A 461 32.78 45.46 7.37
N SER A 462 31.45 45.48 7.50
CA SER A 462 30.63 46.68 7.29
C SER A 462 30.37 47.50 8.55
N LEU A 463 30.75 46.99 9.73
CA LEU A 463 30.61 47.70 10.99
C LEU A 463 31.76 48.69 11.16
N THR A 464 31.45 49.99 11.20
CA THR A 464 32.46 51.02 11.49
C THR A 464 32.75 51.08 12.98
N ASP A 465 34.00 51.41 13.35
CA ASP A 465 34.41 51.64 14.73
C ASP A 465 33.46 52.53 15.53
N GLY A 466 33.31 52.21 16.81
CA GLY A 466 32.62 53.02 17.81
C GLY A 466 31.36 52.39 18.37
N SER A 467 30.70 53.10 19.26
CA SER A 467 29.48 52.62 19.91
C SER A 467 28.34 52.51 18.88
N LYS A 468 27.74 51.32 18.80
CA LYS A 468 26.56 51.01 17.99
C LYS A 468 25.42 50.67 18.92
N THR A 469 24.24 51.18 18.58
CA THR A 469 23.01 50.88 19.28
C THR A 469 22.04 50.30 18.28
N TRP A 470 21.68 49.05 18.51
CA TRP A 470 20.74 48.29 17.69
C TRP A 470 19.47 48.03 18.47
N VAL A 471 18.38 47.92 17.74
CA VAL A 471 17.05 47.65 18.26
C VAL A 471 16.58 46.34 17.63
N ILE A 472 16.35 45.35 18.48
CA ILE A 472 15.57 44.17 18.11
C ILE A 472 14.11 44.53 18.31
N ARG A 473 13.34 44.56 17.23
CA ARG A 473 11.89 44.67 17.30
C ARG A 473 11.30 43.29 17.14
N ASN A 474 10.57 42.83 18.14
CA ASN A 474 9.80 41.60 18.05
C ASN A 474 8.58 41.86 17.14
N ASP A 475 8.53 41.21 15.99
CA ASP A 475 7.50 41.45 14.97
C ASP A 475 6.14 40.86 15.38
N ASN A 476 6.12 39.84 16.25
CA ASN A 476 4.88 39.24 16.76
C ASN A 476 4.19 40.13 17.81
N THR A 477 4.96 40.87 18.62
CA THR A 477 4.44 41.67 19.75
C THR A 477 4.56 43.18 19.55
N GLY A 478 5.36 43.63 18.58
CA GLY A 478 5.69 45.04 18.34
C GLY A 478 6.59 45.67 19.40
N LYS A 479 7.09 44.89 20.38
CA LYS A 479 8.01 45.40 21.42
C LYS A 479 9.41 45.59 20.84
N THR A 480 10.09 46.63 21.30
CA THR A 480 11.46 46.97 20.88
C THR A 480 12.43 46.82 22.05
N TYR A 481 13.60 46.26 21.78
CA TYR A 481 14.65 45.96 22.75
C TYR A 481 15.95 46.56 22.26
N GLU A 482 16.45 47.55 22.98
CA GLU A 482 17.63 48.32 22.60
C GLU A 482 18.86 47.78 23.32
N PHE A 483 19.90 47.45 22.57
CA PHE A 483 21.19 47.06 23.13
C PHE A 483 22.32 47.84 22.47
N THR A 484 23.33 48.16 23.26
CA THR A 484 24.48 48.95 22.82
C THR A 484 25.74 48.12 22.98
N PHE A 485 26.56 48.10 21.93
CA PHE A 485 27.85 47.43 21.91
C PHE A 485 28.90 48.34 21.27
N THR A 486 30.18 47.99 21.41
CA THR A 486 31.27 48.72 20.73
C THR A 486 31.70 47.92 19.52
N ALA A 487 31.62 48.53 18.33
CA ALA A 487 32.13 47.94 17.11
C ALA A 487 33.62 48.29 16.92
N ASP A 488 34.35 47.35 16.35
CA ASP A 488 35.77 47.38 15.96
C ASP A 488 35.87 46.79 14.53
N GLN A 489 36.15 47.65 13.55
CA GLN A 489 36.24 47.32 12.14
C GLN A 489 37.43 46.41 11.82
N ASP A 490 38.49 46.49 12.63
CA ASP A 490 39.76 45.80 12.38
C ASP A 490 39.78 44.38 12.98
N VAL A 491 38.82 44.05 13.87
CA VAL A 491 38.75 42.75 14.54
C VAL A 491 37.33 42.18 14.53
N ALA A 492 36.99 41.43 13.47
CA ALA A 492 35.68 40.81 13.28
C ALA A 492 35.19 40.00 14.51
N ASN A 493 36.08 39.27 15.18
CA ASN A 493 35.74 38.47 16.36
C ASN A 493 35.37 39.32 17.59
N THR A 494 35.93 40.52 17.73
CA THR A 494 35.60 41.44 18.85
C THR A 494 34.18 41.99 18.72
N ASN A 495 33.69 42.21 17.50
CA ASN A 495 32.29 42.60 17.28
C ASN A 495 31.32 41.53 17.75
N ILE A 496 31.65 40.26 17.56
CA ILE A 496 30.78 39.13 17.89
C ILE A 496 30.67 38.99 19.40
N ASP A 497 31.80 38.95 20.10
CA ASP A 497 31.82 38.89 21.56
C ASP A 497 31.11 40.11 22.19
N ASN A 498 31.27 41.31 21.59
CA ASN A 498 30.64 42.54 22.07
C ASN A 498 29.12 42.53 21.84
N VAL A 499 28.64 42.00 20.72
CA VAL A 499 27.20 41.85 20.43
C VAL A 499 26.59 40.80 21.35
N GLU A 500 27.22 39.64 21.50
CA GLU A 500 26.76 38.57 22.38
C GLU A 500 26.65 39.06 23.83
N ALA A 501 27.69 39.74 24.34
CA ALA A 501 27.69 40.31 25.67
C ALA A 501 26.57 41.37 25.85
N ALA A 502 26.30 42.17 24.83
CA ALA A 502 25.25 43.18 24.87
C ALA A 502 23.83 42.58 24.83
N LEU A 503 23.62 41.51 24.05
CA LEU A 503 22.36 40.75 24.02
C LEU A 503 22.09 40.09 25.38
N HIS A 504 23.08 39.39 25.94
CA HIS A 504 22.96 38.70 27.24
C HIS A 504 22.80 39.66 28.43
N ALA A 505 23.29 40.90 28.31
CA ALA A 505 23.08 41.91 29.35
C ALA A 505 21.63 42.42 29.41
N HIS A 506 20.83 42.20 28.36
CA HIS A 506 19.46 42.67 28.29
C HIS A 506 18.49 41.60 28.85
N ALA A 507 17.82 41.92 29.97
CA ALA A 507 17.00 40.97 30.73
C ALA A 507 15.82 40.34 29.94
N ASP A 508 15.35 40.99 28.88
CA ASP A 508 14.25 40.50 28.04
C ASP A 508 14.73 39.80 26.74
N LEU A 509 16.03 39.75 26.47
CA LEU A 509 16.61 39.04 25.31
C LEU A 509 17.21 37.69 25.72
N ILE A 510 16.65 37.07 26.76
CA ILE A 510 17.09 35.75 27.24
C ILE A 510 16.85 34.73 26.12
N GLY A 511 17.91 34.00 25.77
CA GLY A 511 17.88 33.01 24.68
C GLY A 511 18.24 33.58 23.31
N PHE A 512 18.59 34.87 23.21
CA PHE A 512 19.34 35.35 22.06
C PHE A 512 20.81 34.94 22.17
N SER A 513 21.40 34.55 21.06
CA SER A 513 22.83 34.26 20.95
C SER A 513 23.41 34.94 19.72
N ALA A 514 24.73 35.19 19.77
CA ALA A 514 25.46 35.75 18.65
C ALA A 514 26.77 34.98 18.43
N TYR A 515 27.11 34.64 17.18
CA TYR A 515 28.28 33.83 16.87
C TYR A 515 28.86 34.10 15.45
N ALA A 516 29.95 33.43 15.09
CA ALA A 516 30.64 33.57 13.80
C ALA A 516 30.49 32.33 12.89
N ASP A 517 30.48 32.53 11.58
CA ASP A 517 30.75 31.45 10.62
C ASP A 517 32.19 30.95 10.78
N HIS A 518 32.34 29.63 10.90
CA HIS A 518 33.63 28.96 11.05
C HIS A 518 34.54 29.11 9.83
N THR A 519 33.96 29.29 8.64
CA THR A 519 34.73 29.25 7.39
C THR A 519 35.25 30.61 6.95
N THR A 520 34.59 31.69 7.36
CA THR A 520 34.87 33.03 6.83
C THR A 520 35.23 34.07 7.88
N ASP A 521 35.00 33.84 9.19
CA ASP A 521 35.23 34.78 10.31
C ASP A 521 34.72 36.22 10.07
N THR A 522 33.89 36.44 9.05
CA THR A 522 33.51 37.76 8.52
C THR A 522 32.00 38.00 8.54
N THR A 523 31.25 37.03 9.06
CA THR A 523 29.79 37.10 9.23
C THR A 523 29.43 36.86 10.70
N LEU A 524 28.67 37.81 11.26
CA LEU A 524 28.06 37.74 12.57
C LEU A 524 26.65 37.19 12.41
N HIS A 525 26.35 36.12 13.14
CA HIS A 525 25.02 35.53 13.20
C HIS A 525 24.37 35.95 14.51
N ILE A 526 23.11 36.37 14.48
CA ILE A 526 22.30 36.60 15.68
C ILE A 526 21.05 35.74 15.58
N HIS A 527 20.78 34.97 16.63
CA HIS A 527 19.62 34.09 16.74
C HIS A 527 18.73 34.55 17.88
N GLY A 528 17.42 34.54 17.66
CA GLY A 528 16.42 34.67 18.70
C GLY A 528 15.89 33.30 19.14
N SER A 529 15.38 33.21 20.36
CA SER A 529 14.70 31.99 20.82
C SER A 529 13.34 31.83 20.12
N ALA A 530 12.89 30.58 19.95
CA ALA A 530 11.57 30.27 19.42
C ALA A 530 10.42 30.97 20.18
N GLU A 531 10.58 31.14 21.49
CA GLU A 531 9.61 31.79 22.38
C GLU A 531 9.55 33.30 22.17
N PHE A 532 10.61 33.89 21.62
CA PHE A 532 10.63 35.29 21.25
C PHE A 532 9.86 35.53 19.95
N GLY A 533 9.78 34.56 19.04
CA GLY A 533 9.14 34.73 17.73
C GLY A 533 10.00 35.55 16.76
N ASP A 534 9.42 35.94 15.63
CA ASP A 534 10.02 36.77 14.58
C ASP A 534 10.46 38.13 15.11
N TRP A 535 11.55 38.63 14.53
CA TRP A 535 12.11 39.90 14.95
C TRP A 535 12.84 40.60 13.81
N THR A 536 12.91 41.92 13.87
CA THR A 536 13.67 42.75 12.93
C THR A 536 14.79 43.45 13.67
N LEU A 537 15.97 43.53 13.04
CA LEU A 537 17.08 44.33 13.53
C LEU A 537 17.12 45.66 12.80
N VAL A 538 16.97 46.74 13.55
CA VAL A 538 17.04 48.12 13.04
C VAL A 538 17.97 48.96 13.90
N ASP A 539 18.34 50.14 13.42
CA ASP A 539 19.01 51.15 14.24
C ASP A 539 18.01 51.97 15.07
N THR A 540 18.51 52.90 15.89
CA THR A 540 17.68 53.78 16.73
C THR A 540 16.82 54.78 15.95
N SER A 541 17.01 54.89 14.63
CA SER A 541 16.18 55.68 13.71
C SER A 541 15.12 54.84 12.98
N ASP A 542 14.98 53.57 13.33
CA ASP A 542 14.12 52.59 12.66
C ASP A 542 14.55 52.32 11.20
N SER A 543 15.83 52.53 10.90
CA SER A 543 16.42 52.20 9.60
C SER A 543 17.00 50.79 9.60
N ALA A 544 16.88 50.08 8.48
CA ALA A 544 17.48 48.76 8.32
C ALA A 544 19.01 48.83 8.48
N ILE A 545 19.58 47.86 9.20
CA ILE A 545 21.03 47.71 9.29
C ILE A 545 21.56 47.21 7.94
N ALA A 546 22.68 47.77 7.47
CA ALA A 546 23.26 47.41 6.18
C ALA A 546 23.81 45.98 6.18
N ASN A 547 23.70 45.29 5.04
CA ASN A 547 24.22 43.93 4.80
C ASN A 547 23.70 42.87 5.79
N VAL A 548 22.43 43.02 6.19
CA VAL A 548 21.71 41.99 6.93
C VAL A 548 21.04 41.04 5.93
N THR A 549 21.40 39.76 6.00
CA THR A 549 20.66 38.68 5.33
C THR A 549 19.77 38.00 6.37
N GLU A 550 18.49 37.85 6.07
CA GLU A 550 17.55 37.19 6.95
C GLU A 550 17.38 35.72 6.54
N ASN A 551 17.56 34.82 7.49
CA ASN A 551 17.41 33.39 7.29
C ASN A 551 16.46 32.85 8.38
N HIS A 552 15.63 31.89 8.02
CA HIS A 552 14.58 31.38 8.91
C HIS A 552 14.93 29.96 9.32
N ALA A 553 14.98 29.70 10.64
CA ALA A 553 15.32 28.42 11.20
C ALA A 553 14.18 27.84 12.06
N GLY A 554 13.55 26.77 11.57
CA GLY A 554 12.67 25.87 12.34
C GLY A 554 11.17 26.03 12.06
N GLY A 555 10.40 24.94 12.24
CA GLY A 555 8.92 24.82 12.16
C GLY A 555 8.26 25.12 10.80
N ILE A 556 8.89 26.02 10.07
CA ILE A 556 8.73 26.44 8.70
C ILE A 556 9.88 25.74 7.99
N ASN A 557 9.56 24.71 7.23
CA ASN A 557 10.52 24.12 6.32
C ASN A 557 10.71 25.10 5.13
N ASN A 558 11.72 24.90 4.29
CA ASN A 558 11.84 25.60 3.00
C ASN A 558 10.60 25.42 2.08
N PHE A 559 9.64 24.60 2.51
CA PHE A 559 8.43 24.25 1.79
C PHE A 559 7.19 25.05 2.26
N ASP A 560 7.29 25.78 3.37
CA ASP A 560 6.29 26.73 3.84
C ASP A 560 6.54 28.07 3.15
N LEU A 561 5.78 28.32 2.08
CA LEU A 561 6.01 29.48 1.25
C LEU A 561 5.33 30.72 1.83
N ALA A 562 6.11 31.78 2.04
CA ALA A 562 5.58 33.10 2.40
C ALA A 562 4.79 33.71 1.25
N LEU A 563 3.63 34.26 1.59
CA LEU A 563 2.88 35.11 0.68
C LEU A 563 3.31 36.56 0.90
N ALA A 564 4.14 37.04 -0.03
CA ALA A 564 4.38 38.48 -0.13
C ALA A 564 3.10 39.18 -0.64
N ALA A 565 3.02 40.49 -0.47
CA ALA A 565 1.87 41.26 -0.93
C ALA A 565 2.22 42.25 -2.03
N GLY A 566 1.25 42.54 -2.90
CA GLY A 566 1.27 43.73 -3.76
C GLY A 566 1.94 43.57 -5.12
N GLY A 567 1.73 42.45 -5.83
CA GLY A 567 2.15 42.33 -7.23
C GLY A 567 3.64 42.02 -7.43
N SER A 568 4.32 41.50 -6.40
CA SER A 568 5.70 41.00 -6.52
C SER A 568 5.69 39.59 -7.11
N SER A 569 6.81 39.09 -7.61
CA SER A 569 6.91 37.73 -8.20
C SER A 569 6.63 36.57 -7.23
N ASN A 570 6.31 36.84 -5.95
CA ASN A 570 6.13 35.85 -4.89
C ASN A 570 4.82 36.11 -4.11
N ASP A 571 3.83 36.76 -4.73
CA ASP A 571 2.55 37.07 -4.09
C ASP A 571 1.52 35.94 -4.15
N ALA A 572 1.78 34.95 -5.00
CA ALA A 572 0.94 33.77 -5.21
C ALA A 572 1.68 32.47 -4.89
N VAL A 573 0.94 31.48 -4.39
CA VAL A 573 1.42 30.13 -4.06
C VAL A 573 0.46 29.11 -4.65
N THR A 574 1.01 28.13 -5.37
CA THR A 574 0.26 26.99 -5.91
C THR A 574 0.59 25.74 -5.11
N VAL A 575 -0.45 25.09 -4.59
CA VAL A 575 -0.35 23.76 -3.99
C VAL A 575 -0.97 22.76 -4.96
N GLN A 576 -0.16 21.81 -5.40
CA GLN A 576 -0.58 20.74 -6.31
C GLN A 576 -1.28 19.62 -5.54
N GLY A 577 -2.23 18.95 -6.21
CA GLY A 577 -2.91 17.80 -5.63
C GLY A 577 -2.02 16.56 -5.51
N THR A 578 -2.45 15.60 -4.69
CA THR A 578 -1.87 14.26 -4.61
C THR A 578 -2.84 13.23 -5.17
N ILE A 579 -2.31 12.14 -5.72
CA ILE A 579 -3.12 11.04 -6.29
C ILE A 579 -2.92 9.79 -5.45
N SER A 580 -3.99 9.14 -5.03
CA SER A 580 -3.95 7.80 -4.44
C SER A 580 -4.50 6.78 -5.44
N LEU A 581 -3.74 5.71 -5.64
CA LEU A 581 -4.09 4.58 -6.50
C LEU A 581 -4.54 3.40 -5.65
N ALA A 582 -5.59 2.72 -6.07
CA ALA A 582 -6.13 1.55 -5.38
C ALA A 582 -6.52 0.43 -6.36
N SER A 583 -6.31 -0.81 -5.95
CA SER A 583 -6.64 -2.01 -6.72
C SER A 583 -6.85 -3.23 -5.79
N SER A 584 -7.73 -4.15 -6.17
CA SER A 584 -7.89 -5.46 -5.50
C SER A 584 -6.80 -6.47 -5.87
N LYS A 585 -5.95 -6.15 -6.85
CA LYS A 585 -4.78 -6.94 -7.29
C LYS A 585 -3.49 -6.15 -7.16
N SER A 586 -2.36 -6.86 -7.04
CA SER A 586 -1.05 -6.21 -7.03
C SER A 586 -0.79 -5.44 -8.33
N PHE A 587 -0.17 -4.28 -8.20
CA PHE A 587 0.25 -3.44 -9.31
C PHE A 587 1.55 -2.71 -8.93
N SER A 588 2.18 -2.09 -9.91
CA SER A 588 3.30 -1.16 -9.68
C SER A 588 3.16 0.09 -10.54
N VAL A 589 3.78 1.16 -10.07
CA VAL A 589 3.97 2.41 -10.79
C VAL A 589 5.43 2.50 -11.22
N THR A 590 5.68 2.98 -12.43
CA THR A 590 7.01 3.30 -12.93
C THR A 590 6.96 4.66 -13.58
N GLN A 591 7.92 5.52 -13.24
CA GLN A 591 7.96 6.89 -13.74
C GLN A 591 8.94 7.00 -14.90
N SER A 592 8.52 7.63 -16.01
CA SER A 592 9.30 7.63 -17.26
C SER A 592 10.56 8.52 -17.18
N ALA A 593 10.50 9.61 -16.41
CA ALA A 593 11.60 10.55 -16.18
C ALA A 593 11.90 10.71 -14.67
N GLU A 594 12.22 9.61 -14.01
CA GLU A 594 12.59 9.66 -12.58
C GLU A 594 13.97 10.29 -12.40
N GLU A 595 14.03 11.40 -11.65
CA GLU A 595 15.27 12.09 -11.34
C GLU A 595 16.24 11.24 -10.51
N THR A 596 17.54 11.37 -10.79
CA THR A 596 18.55 10.55 -10.10
C THR A 596 18.67 11.00 -8.63
N ASN A 597 18.38 10.10 -7.69
CA ASN A 597 18.23 10.35 -6.25
C ASN A 597 16.89 11.01 -5.82
N ALA A 598 15.84 10.93 -6.65
CA ALA A 598 14.48 11.16 -6.17
C ALA A 598 14.20 10.22 -4.98
N VAL A 599 13.71 10.79 -3.88
CA VAL A 599 13.53 10.05 -2.64
C VAL A 599 12.33 9.11 -2.78
N THR A 600 12.59 7.82 -2.61
CA THR A 600 11.66 6.71 -2.89
C THR A 600 10.61 6.46 -1.81
N ASP A 601 10.57 7.31 -0.77
CA ASP A 601 9.79 7.07 0.44
C ASP A 601 8.70 8.16 0.56
N PRO A 602 7.41 7.75 0.66
CA PRO A 602 6.27 8.66 0.62
C PRO A 602 6.23 9.60 1.83
N ASP A 603 6.97 9.28 2.90
CA ASP A 603 7.05 10.05 4.14
C ASP A 603 8.28 10.98 4.18
N THR A 604 9.10 10.97 3.11
CA THR A 604 10.24 11.87 2.95
C THR A 604 10.18 12.57 1.60
N ALA A 605 9.51 13.72 1.54
CA ALA A 605 9.82 14.74 0.54
C ALA A 605 11.23 15.30 0.83
N THR A 606 12.27 14.51 0.55
CA THR A 606 13.68 14.95 0.66
C THR A 606 14.44 14.79 -0.65
N GLY A 607 13.74 14.84 -1.78
CA GLY A 607 14.36 15.30 -3.02
C GLY A 607 14.66 16.80 -2.89
N GLY A 608 15.61 17.32 -3.67
CA GLY A 608 15.64 18.75 -3.91
C GLY A 608 14.29 19.24 -4.47
N LEU A 609 14.17 20.54 -4.71
CA LEU A 609 13.01 21.17 -5.39
C LEU A 609 12.78 20.66 -6.85
N THR A 610 13.29 19.48 -7.19
CA THR A 610 13.39 18.90 -8.52
C THR A 610 12.57 17.62 -8.68
N ASN A 611 11.80 17.15 -7.67
CA ASN A 611 10.84 16.07 -7.91
C ASN A 611 9.48 16.68 -8.32
N ASP A 612 9.22 16.68 -9.62
CA ASP A 612 8.00 17.09 -10.30
C ASP A 612 7.01 15.94 -10.53
N ASN A 613 7.42 14.70 -10.26
CA ASN A 613 6.60 13.52 -10.47
C ASN A 613 5.56 13.29 -9.35
N TYR A 614 4.35 12.86 -9.74
CA TYR A 614 3.32 12.41 -8.79
C TYR A 614 3.68 11.12 -8.04
N PHE A 615 4.57 10.31 -8.59
CA PHE A 615 4.99 9.04 -8.02
C PHE A 615 6.46 8.76 -8.33
N VAL A 616 7.15 8.14 -7.37
CA VAL A 616 8.38 7.37 -7.60
C VAL A 616 8.10 5.93 -8.07
N THR A 617 9.06 5.33 -8.76
CA THR A 617 8.93 3.94 -9.24
C THR A 617 8.86 2.97 -8.06
N ARG A 618 7.71 2.32 -7.86
CA ARG A 618 7.52 1.34 -6.77
C ARG A 618 6.40 0.33 -7.03
N ALA A 619 6.42 -0.76 -6.27
CA ALA A 619 5.30 -1.69 -6.18
C ALA A 619 4.27 -1.20 -5.15
N ALA A 620 3.01 -1.58 -5.34
CA ALA A 620 1.94 -1.26 -4.40
C ALA A 620 2.01 -2.15 -3.16
N ASP A 621 1.81 -1.54 -1.99
CA ASP A 621 1.70 -2.24 -0.73
C ASP A 621 0.26 -2.64 -0.45
N LEU A 622 0.07 -3.79 0.19
CA LEU A 622 -1.26 -4.26 0.57
C LEU A 622 -1.66 -3.59 1.89
N SER A 623 -2.60 -2.65 1.82
CA SER A 623 -3.29 -2.13 3.01
C SER A 623 -4.37 -3.12 3.41
N THR A 624 -4.21 -3.75 4.58
CA THR A 624 -5.05 -4.87 5.03
C THR A 624 -6.23 -4.41 5.87
N ILE A 625 -7.32 -5.18 5.87
CA ILE A 625 -8.49 -4.90 6.72
C ILE A 625 -8.16 -5.06 8.22
N SER A 626 -7.09 -5.77 8.59
CA SER A 626 -6.65 -5.89 9.98
C SER A 626 -6.20 -4.56 10.61
N ASN A 627 -5.78 -3.60 9.78
CA ASN A 627 -5.22 -2.34 10.23
C ASN A 627 -6.22 -1.17 10.08
N VAL A 628 -7.50 -1.47 9.87
CA VAL A 628 -8.55 -0.45 9.74
C VAL A 628 -8.81 0.23 11.09
N ASP A 629 -8.58 1.54 11.13
CA ASP A 629 -8.90 2.41 12.27
C ASP A 629 -9.92 3.48 11.86
N LEU A 630 -11.11 3.43 12.47
CA LEU A 630 -12.23 4.34 12.25
C LEU A 630 -12.33 5.46 13.29
N ARG A 631 -11.36 5.61 14.19
CA ARG A 631 -11.41 6.62 15.27
C ARG A 631 -11.32 8.05 14.78
N THR A 632 -10.84 8.26 13.55
CA THR A 632 -10.79 9.57 12.90
C THR A 632 -11.64 9.57 11.63
N THR A 633 -12.13 10.74 11.22
CA THR A 633 -12.89 10.88 9.97
C THR A 633 -12.03 10.54 8.74
N SER A 634 -10.74 10.89 8.76
CA SER A 634 -9.78 10.55 7.71
C SER A 634 -9.54 9.04 7.66
N GLY A 635 -9.31 8.39 8.82
CA GLY A 635 -9.16 6.95 8.94
C GLY A 635 -10.38 6.17 8.46
N ALA A 636 -11.58 6.66 8.81
CA ALA A 636 -12.84 6.07 8.32
C ALA A 636 -13.00 6.21 6.79
N GLY A 637 -12.55 7.31 6.20
CA GLY A 637 -12.50 7.49 4.75
C GLY A 637 -11.52 6.52 4.06
N ALA A 638 -10.31 6.36 4.62
CA ALA A 638 -9.30 5.43 4.11
C ALA A 638 -9.77 3.96 4.22
N ALA A 639 -10.46 3.61 5.30
CA ALA A 639 -11.01 2.29 5.53
C ALA A 639 -12.01 1.86 4.44
N ILE A 640 -12.81 2.78 3.92
CA ILE A 640 -13.76 2.48 2.83
C ILE A 640 -13.01 1.97 1.60
N THR A 641 -11.91 2.61 1.22
CA THR A 641 -11.09 2.17 0.07
C THR A 641 -10.48 0.78 0.30
N VAL A 642 -9.98 0.52 1.52
CA VAL A 642 -9.42 -0.80 1.88
C VAL A 642 -10.50 -1.90 1.82
N LEU A 643 -11.71 -1.60 2.31
CA LEU A 643 -12.84 -2.52 2.32
C LEU A 643 -13.41 -2.75 0.91
N ASP A 644 -13.44 -1.73 0.06
CA ASP A 644 -13.87 -1.86 -1.34
C ASP A 644 -12.92 -2.81 -2.10
N GLY A 645 -11.60 -2.69 -1.90
CA GLY A 645 -10.62 -3.64 -2.45
C GLY A 645 -10.81 -5.07 -1.92
N ALA A 646 -11.09 -5.21 -0.62
CA ALA A 646 -11.36 -6.52 -0.02
C ALA A 646 -12.65 -7.18 -0.56
N ILE A 647 -13.73 -6.40 -0.71
CA ILE A 647 -15.01 -6.86 -1.29
C ILE A 647 -14.81 -7.29 -2.74
N GLU A 648 -14.07 -6.52 -3.53
CA GLU A 648 -13.78 -6.86 -4.92
C GLU A 648 -12.91 -8.12 -5.01
N LYS A 649 -11.92 -8.28 -4.13
CA LYS A 649 -11.09 -9.50 -4.05
C LYS A 649 -11.94 -10.74 -3.74
N VAL A 650 -12.85 -10.65 -2.76
CA VAL A 650 -13.80 -11.74 -2.45
C VAL A 650 -14.74 -12.01 -3.61
N SER A 651 -15.26 -10.96 -4.26
CA SER A 651 -16.13 -11.09 -5.42
C SER A 651 -15.43 -11.80 -6.59
N SER A 652 -14.15 -11.50 -6.83
CA SER A 652 -13.32 -12.21 -7.83
C SER A 652 -13.15 -13.69 -7.48
N MET A 653 -12.87 -14.03 -6.22
CA MET A 653 -12.77 -15.43 -5.78
C MET A 653 -14.07 -16.20 -6.02
N ARG A 654 -15.21 -15.60 -5.73
CA ARG A 654 -16.54 -16.19 -5.98
C ARG A 654 -16.82 -16.39 -7.47
N ALA A 655 -16.43 -15.41 -8.30
CA ALA A 655 -16.54 -15.52 -9.75
C ALA A 655 -15.70 -16.68 -10.31
N ASP A 656 -14.45 -16.84 -9.83
CA ASP A 656 -13.56 -17.92 -10.23
C ASP A 656 -14.10 -19.30 -9.80
N LEU A 657 -14.63 -19.41 -8.57
CA LEU A 657 -15.27 -20.63 -8.09
C LEU A 657 -16.52 -20.99 -8.88
N GLY A 658 -17.35 -20.00 -9.23
CA GLY A 658 -18.51 -20.21 -10.09
C GLY A 658 -18.13 -20.67 -11.50
N ALA A 659 -17.03 -20.15 -12.06
CA ALA A 659 -16.50 -20.64 -13.34
C ALA A 659 -16.02 -22.10 -13.23
N ILE A 660 -15.35 -22.47 -12.13
CA ILE A 660 -14.93 -23.85 -11.85
C ILE A 660 -16.14 -24.78 -11.69
N GLU A 661 -17.18 -24.38 -10.96
CA GLU A 661 -18.41 -25.16 -10.79
C GLU A 661 -19.09 -25.44 -12.13
N ASN A 662 -19.18 -24.43 -13.00
CA ASN A 662 -19.71 -24.60 -14.36
C ASN A 662 -18.87 -25.59 -15.17
N ARG A 663 -17.53 -25.46 -15.12
CA ARG A 663 -16.61 -26.39 -15.80
C ARG A 663 -16.75 -27.82 -15.27
N LEU A 664 -16.84 -28.00 -13.94
CA LEU A 664 -17.03 -29.31 -13.32
C LEU A 664 -18.37 -29.92 -13.72
N SER A 665 -19.45 -29.14 -13.73
CA SER A 665 -20.79 -29.59 -14.15
C SER A 665 -20.82 -30.05 -15.61
N HIS A 666 -20.16 -29.30 -16.50
CA HIS A 666 -19.98 -29.72 -17.90
C HIS A 666 -19.12 -30.98 -18.01
N THR A 667 -18.05 -31.07 -17.22
CA THR A 667 -17.16 -32.24 -17.20
C THR A 667 -17.92 -33.48 -16.72
N VAL A 668 -18.69 -33.39 -15.64
CA VAL A 668 -19.56 -34.47 -15.14
C VAL A 668 -20.52 -34.94 -16.23
N SER A 669 -21.21 -34.01 -16.89
CA SER A 669 -22.12 -34.33 -18.00
C SER A 669 -21.40 -35.05 -19.14
N ASN A 670 -20.20 -34.60 -19.52
CA ASN A 670 -19.40 -35.24 -20.56
C ASN A 670 -18.94 -36.65 -20.14
N LEU A 671 -18.41 -36.80 -18.93
CA LEU A 671 -17.94 -38.09 -18.41
C LEU A 671 -19.08 -39.12 -18.31
N MET A 672 -20.28 -38.70 -17.89
CA MET A 672 -21.46 -39.57 -17.87
C MET A 672 -21.84 -40.04 -19.27
N ASN A 673 -21.83 -39.15 -20.26
CA ASN A 673 -22.07 -39.53 -21.66
C ASN A 673 -21.01 -40.51 -22.17
N VAL A 674 -19.73 -40.29 -21.87
CA VAL A 674 -18.65 -41.20 -22.28
C VAL A 674 -18.78 -42.56 -21.56
N ALA A 675 -19.15 -42.55 -20.28
CA ALA A 675 -19.38 -43.77 -19.51
C ALA A 675 -20.55 -44.59 -20.06
N GLU A 676 -21.66 -43.93 -20.41
CA GLU A 676 -22.83 -44.55 -21.04
C GLU A 676 -22.47 -45.16 -22.40
N ASN A 677 -21.83 -44.40 -23.29
CA ASN A 677 -21.40 -44.89 -24.59
C ASN A 677 -20.39 -46.06 -24.49
N THR A 678 -19.49 -46.01 -23.50
CA THR A 678 -18.52 -47.10 -23.26
C THR A 678 -19.20 -48.32 -22.67
N ALA A 679 -20.19 -48.14 -21.80
CA ALA A 679 -21.01 -49.23 -21.26
C ALA A 679 -21.84 -49.91 -22.37
N ASP A 680 -22.43 -49.14 -23.28
CA ASP A 680 -23.14 -49.64 -24.46
C ASP A 680 -22.21 -50.41 -25.39
N ALA A 681 -21.02 -49.87 -25.66
CA ALA A 681 -20.01 -50.56 -26.47
C ALA A 681 -19.57 -51.88 -25.81
N ARG A 682 -19.38 -51.89 -24.49
CA ARG A 682 -19.07 -53.10 -23.72
C ARG A 682 -20.20 -54.11 -23.80
N SER A 683 -21.45 -53.68 -23.64
CA SER A 683 -22.65 -54.52 -23.74
C SER A 683 -22.72 -55.24 -25.09
N ARG A 684 -22.50 -54.52 -26.20
CA ARG A 684 -22.48 -55.13 -27.55
C ARG A 684 -21.41 -56.22 -27.72
N ILE A 685 -20.28 -56.10 -27.03
CA ILE A 685 -19.17 -57.05 -27.11
C ILE A 685 -19.40 -58.24 -26.17
N ASN A 686 -19.84 -57.95 -24.95
CA ASN A 686 -19.85 -58.92 -23.85
C ASN A 686 -21.19 -59.58 -23.63
N ASP A 687 -22.32 -58.91 -23.87
CA ASP A 687 -23.62 -59.44 -23.46
C ASP A 687 -24.09 -60.56 -24.40
N ALA A 688 -24.70 -61.59 -23.83
CA ALA A 688 -25.28 -62.69 -24.58
C ALA A 688 -26.70 -62.32 -25.06
N ASP A 689 -26.98 -62.53 -26.35
CA ASP A 689 -28.35 -62.44 -26.85
C ASP A 689 -29.15 -63.64 -26.34
N TYR A 690 -30.01 -63.37 -25.36
CA TYR A 690 -30.85 -64.37 -24.70
C TYR A 690 -31.68 -65.20 -25.71
N SER A 691 -32.12 -64.59 -26.80
CA SER A 691 -32.96 -65.25 -27.81
C SER A 691 -32.15 -66.27 -28.61
N ILE A 692 -30.94 -65.89 -29.02
CA ILE A 692 -30.03 -66.77 -29.76
C ILE A 692 -29.52 -67.89 -28.85
N GLU A 693 -29.13 -67.56 -27.62
CA GLU A 693 -28.54 -68.55 -26.73
C GLU A 693 -29.57 -69.55 -26.19
N SER A 694 -30.83 -69.12 -26.00
CA SER A 694 -31.95 -70.04 -25.73
C SER A 694 -32.21 -70.99 -26.91
N ALA A 695 -32.09 -70.51 -28.15
CA ALA A 695 -32.22 -71.36 -29.34
C ALA A 695 -31.04 -72.36 -29.46
N ASN A 696 -29.81 -71.93 -29.12
CA ASN A 696 -28.64 -72.79 -29.09
C ASN A 696 -28.72 -73.85 -27.98
N LEU A 697 -29.23 -73.47 -26.80
CA LEU A 697 -29.50 -74.39 -25.69
C LEU A 697 -30.52 -75.45 -26.12
N ALA A 698 -31.65 -75.03 -26.68
CA ALA A 698 -32.69 -75.95 -27.18
C ALA A 698 -32.15 -76.88 -28.28
N LYS A 699 -31.38 -76.35 -29.23
CA LYS A 699 -30.71 -77.15 -30.27
C LYS A 699 -29.75 -78.18 -29.67
N SER A 700 -28.94 -77.78 -28.69
CA SER A 700 -27.96 -78.67 -28.04
C SER A 700 -28.64 -79.75 -27.19
N GLN A 701 -29.77 -79.45 -26.54
CA GLN A 701 -30.60 -80.45 -25.85
C GLN A 701 -31.18 -81.49 -26.84
N VAL A 702 -31.67 -81.05 -28.00
CA VAL A 702 -32.18 -81.97 -29.04
C VAL A 702 -31.04 -82.82 -29.63
N LEU A 703 -29.86 -82.24 -29.87
CA LEU A 703 -28.69 -82.97 -30.37
C LEU A 703 -28.13 -83.96 -29.34
N GLN A 704 -28.19 -83.66 -28.05
CA GLN A 704 -27.80 -84.58 -26.98
C GLN A 704 -28.73 -85.80 -26.94
N GLN A 705 -30.05 -85.58 -27.06
CA GLN A 705 -31.04 -86.66 -27.15
C GLN A 705 -30.86 -87.51 -28.43
N ALA A 706 -30.62 -86.87 -29.57
CA ALA A 706 -30.37 -87.56 -30.84
C ALA A 706 -29.03 -88.31 -30.85
N GLY A 707 -27.98 -87.75 -30.25
CA GLY A 707 -26.66 -88.37 -30.12
C GLY A 707 -26.68 -89.60 -29.22
N ALA A 708 -27.43 -89.57 -28.13
CA ALA A 708 -27.66 -90.74 -27.27
C ALA A 708 -28.40 -91.86 -28.03
N ALA A 709 -29.42 -91.51 -28.81
CA ALA A 709 -30.15 -92.46 -29.66
C ALA A 709 -29.26 -93.06 -30.77
N MET A 710 -28.43 -92.24 -31.44
CA MET A 710 -27.49 -92.72 -32.46
C MET A 710 -26.38 -93.60 -31.88
N LEU A 711 -25.88 -93.30 -30.68
CA LEU A 711 -24.91 -94.13 -29.98
C LEU A 711 -25.51 -95.49 -29.61
N ALA A 712 -26.75 -95.51 -29.11
CA ALA A 712 -27.49 -96.75 -28.87
C ALA A 712 -27.68 -97.57 -30.16
N GLN A 713 -28.02 -96.92 -31.28
CA GLN A 713 -28.22 -97.59 -32.57
C GLN A 713 -26.90 -98.09 -33.21
N ALA A 714 -25.81 -97.34 -33.07
CA ALA A 714 -24.48 -97.73 -33.57
C ALA A 714 -23.90 -98.92 -32.80
N ASN A 715 -24.16 -99.00 -31.48
CA ASN A 715 -23.78 -100.14 -30.66
C ASN A 715 -24.62 -101.39 -30.98
N ALA A 716 -25.93 -101.22 -31.21
CA ALA A 716 -26.82 -102.31 -31.62
C ALA A 716 -26.44 -102.92 -32.98
N ARG A 717 -26.03 -102.10 -33.96
CA ARG A 717 -25.53 -102.58 -35.26
C ARG A 717 -24.23 -103.38 -35.15
N SER A 718 -23.28 -102.97 -34.30
CA SER A 718 -22.06 -103.78 -34.08
C SER A 718 -22.36 -105.10 -33.38
N GLN A 719 -23.35 -105.15 -32.51
CA GLN A 719 -23.76 -106.37 -31.79
C GLN A 719 -24.48 -107.36 -32.72
N LEU A 720 -25.31 -106.86 -33.63
CA LEU A 720 -25.94 -107.66 -34.70
C LEU A 720 -24.90 -108.30 -35.65
N VAL A 721 -23.81 -107.60 -35.96
CA VAL A 721 -22.73 -108.15 -36.79
C VAL A 721 -21.89 -109.17 -36.04
N LEU A 722 -21.65 -108.97 -34.73
CA LEU A 722 -20.98 -109.97 -33.89
C LEU A 722 -21.80 -111.26 -33.74
N GLN A 723 -23.13 -111.14 -33.69
CA GLN A 723 -24.07 -112.28 -33.68
C GLN A 723 -24.15 -113.03 -35.01
N LEU A 724 -23.73 -112.42 -36.12
CA LEU A 724 -23.68 -113.03 -37.47
C LEU A 724 -22.36 -113.74 -37.78
N LEU A 725 -21.34 -113.56 -36.92
CA LEU A 725 -19.99 -114.14 -37.03
C LEU A 725 -19.72 -115.24 -35.98
N GLN A 726 -20.67 -115.50 -35.09
CA GLN A 726 -20.75 -116.70 -34.24
C GLN A 726 -21.71 -117.70 -34.88
#